data_AF-F0YBY6-F1
#
_entry.id   AF-F0YBY6-F1
#
_cell.length_a   1.000
_cell.length_b   1.000
_cell.length_c   1.000
_cell.angle_alpha   90.00
_cell.angle_beta   90.00
_cell.angle_gamma   90.00
#
_symmetry.space_group_name_H-M   'P 1'
#
loop_
_entity.id
_entity.type
_entity.pdbx_description
1 polymer ?
#
loop_
_entity_poly.entity_id
_entity_poly.type
_entity_poly.pdbx_seq_one_letter_code
_entity_poly.pdbx_strand_id
1 'polypeptide(L)'
;MVLRMLVVATCAHAWLLENSTFWRSPQSEEPMWKRMLRTTSPRRRGVILWAHGRSATDTYCGTLKDSAHFRYCNGIKEGFNTQHREGRDLTRKNLERCARRNEMLTHVKPSHLSGKNKPDNLNTPEKLMRAARELGYEVIVAEYRSNALARMVSSWELKPHSAADATAHFCRHRGGLVRTFNKEYSLWQRGLRAAIHERLKVIELSFENVTRGLCAAVKRTTLALESSECGGSKCACHKFKSPHTKTSNRAASLAGRTSKEAAACITAALKDKPDYAWMLDLSRGEKRMFAMVRCKKMMLARLTLLLPLAVAFTVTAPRAAPPCGVPRRGASILGAAKKGFGAKVKAKRPPSRDSVKAKPSTRDGRGGGGGAPVVPLDDDVRLALDALDEAGGGIEAYLSPALFEDPATLRDVGARLRAGDVVVLKDAFRDEFAQAVHAELAADTVDWALNEAYFADGYHHRHHNAYDARAWSARLRRALGVFADERTRAFIGELAGRDCAGDATGAPSWYKAGDHSLPHTDWVGQRTVAYVWHLSKGWRPEWGGALYWAGADHAVATHPASFNTLVLFCVTTTSAHFVTTVSPHHEGKRLTFNGWWQSAWLPSEADAELDAVLADEARGDKVTHAQLQAIADVLADPWQNIDAARRERLDGQREALMRRLFPRGARAGVEA
;
A
#
# COMPACT_ATOMS: atom_id res chain seq x y z
N MET A 1 -46.64 39.73 -26.62
CA MET A 1 -46.29 38.95 -25.42
C MET A 1 -47.45 38.14 -24.83
N VAL A 2 -48.72 38.46 -25.11
CA VAL A 2 -49.88 37.64 -24.68
C VAL A 2 -50.16 36.43 -25.61
N LEU A 3 -49.78 36.50 -26.90
CA LEU A 3 -50.04 35.41 -27.86
C LEU A 3 -49.12 34.17 -27.74
N ARG A 4 -47.96 34.28 -27.05
CA ARG A 4 -47.06 33.13 -26.79
C ARG A 4 -47.44 32.35 -25.53
N MET A 5 -48.27 32.90 -24.64
CA MET A 5 -48.75 32.20 -23.43
C MET A 5 -49.95 31.28 -23.71
N LEU A 6 -50.76 31.57 -24.74
CA LEU A 6 -51.93 30.74 -25.07
C LEU A 6 -51.60 29.41 -25.77
N VAL A 7 -50.48 29.33 -26.50
CA VAL A 7 -50.07 28.11 -27.21
C VAL A 7 -49.45 27.06 -26.27
N VAL A 8 -48.87 27.49 -25.14
CA VAL A 8 -48.26 26.58 -24.15
C VAL A 8 -49.33 25.98 -23.22
N ALA A 9 -50.42 26.71 -22.95
CA ALA A 9 -51.50 26.24 -22.08
C ALA A 9 -52.39 25.17 -22.74
N THR A 10 -52.60 25.21 -24.06
CA THR A 10 -53.43 24.23 -24.78
C THR A 10 -52.73 22.89 -24.99
N CYS A 11 -51.41 22.86 -25.17
CA CYS A 11 -50.65 21.60 -25.24
C CYS A 11 -50.56 20.87 -23.88
N ALA A 12 -50.55 21.62 -22.77
CA ALA A 12 -50.53 21.02 -21.42
C ALA A 12 -51.87 20.36 -21.05
N HIS A 13 -52.99 20.88 -21.54
CA HIS A 13 -54.32 20.33 -21.27
C HIS A 13 -54.63 19.07 -22.09
N ALA A 14 -54.13 18.98 -23.33
CA ALA A 14 -54.30 17.78 -24.18
C ALA A 14 -53.52 16.56 -23.65
N TRP A 15 -52.32 16.77 -23.10
CA TRP A 15 -51.51 15.67 -22.55
C TRP A 15 -52.05 15.11 -21.22
N LEU A 16 -52.75 15.95 -20.43
CA LEU A 16 -53.36 15.56 -19.17
C LEU A 16 -54.66 14.75 -19.32
N LEU A 17 -55.34 14.83 -20.47
CA LEU A 17 -56.58 14.11 -20.72
C LEU A 17 -56.38 12.68 -21.29
N GLU A 18 -55.26 12.41 -21.98
CA GLU A 18 -54.98 11.10 -22.59
C GLU A 18 -54.37 10.04 -21.64
N ASN A 19 -53.97 10.38 -20.41
CA ASN A 19 -53.32 9.44 -19.47
C ASN A 19 -54.13 9.15 -18.20
N SER A 20 -55.45 9.37 -18.22
CA SER A 20 -56.32 9.26 -17.03
C SER A 20 -56.83 7.84 -16.71
N THR A 21 -56.40 6.80 -17.43
CA THR A 21 -56.89 5.41 -17.23
C THR A 21 -55.81 4.46 -16.70
N PHE A 22 -55.30 4.68 -15.48
CA PHE A 22 -54.65 3.58 -14.75
C PHE A 22 -54.70 3.74 -13.22
N TRP A 23 -55.90 3.72 -12.64
CA TRP A 23 -56.08 3.51 -11.21
C TRP A 23 -56.39 2.03 -10.92
N ARG A 24 -55.40 1.29 -10.39
CA ARG A 24 -55.61 0.06 -9.62
C ARG A 24 -54.66 -0.01 -8.41
N SER A 25 -55.28 0.04 -7.21
CA SER A 25 -54.91 -0.53 -5.91
C SER A 25 -53.62 -0.06 -5.15
N PRO A 26 -53.67 0.11 -3.80
CA PRO A 26 -52.69 0.88 -3.04
C PRO A 26 -51.62 0.00 -2.37
N GLN A 27 -50.38 0.09 -2.84
CA GLN A 27 -49.20 -0.30 -2.05
C GLN A 27 -48.11 0.77 -2.22
N SER A 28 -48.12 1.75 -1.31
CA SER A 28 -47.04 2.70 -0.99
C SER A 28 -46.03 3.02 -2.11
N GLU A 29 -46.45 3.75 -3.14
CA GLU A 29 -45.50 4.35 -4.10
C GLU A 29 -44.97 5.69 -3.56
N GLU A 30 -43.65 5.81 -3.58
CA GLU A 30 -42.91 6.98 -3.12
C GLU A 30 -43.21 8.22 -4.01
N PRO A 31 -43.37 9.43 -3.44
CA PRO A 31 -43.75 10.63 -4.20
C PRO A 31 -42.81 10.94 -5.39
N MET A 32 -43.40 11.33 -6.52
CA MET A 32 -42.73 11.59 -7.80
C MET A 32 -41.52 12.53 -7.71
N TRP A 33 -41.55 13.53 -6.83
CA TRP A 33 -40.43 14.45 -6.62
C TRP A 33 -39.18 13.76 -6.03
N LYS A 34 -39.34 12.73 -5.18
CA LYS A 34 -38.21 11.87 -4.74
C LYS A 34 -37.65 11.02 -5.87
N ARG A 35 -38.50 10.65 -6.85
CA ARG A 35 -38.11 9.92 -8.06
C ARG A 35 -37.34 10.83 -9.03
N MET A 36 -37.76 12.08 -9.17
CA MET A 36 -37.06 13.11 -9.96
C MET A 36 -35.72 13.53 -9.35
N LEU A 37 -35.61 13.65 -8.02
CA LEU A 37 -34.32 13.91 -7.34
C LEU A 37 -33.31 12.76 -7.49
N ARG A 38 -33.78 11.52 -7.70
CA ARG A 38 -32.91 10.36 -7.99
C ARG A 38 -32.34 10.39 -9.41
N THR A 39 -33.07 10.96 -10.37
CA THR A 39 -32.64 11.03 -11.78
C THR A 39 -31.72 12.21 -12.09
N THR A 40 -31.59 13.18 -11.18
CA THR A 40 -30.75 14.38 -11.36
C THR A 40 -29.50 14.43 -10.47
N SER A 41 -29.33 13.46 -9.56
CA SER A 41 -28.11 13.38 -8.74
C SER A 41 -26.96 12.73 -9.52
N PRO A 42 -25.75 13.33 -9.59
CA PRO A 42 -24.61 12.70 -10.23
C PRO A 42 -24.32 11.33 -9.60
N ARG A 43 -24.06 10.34 -10.45
CA ARG A 43 -23.79 8.96 -10.03
C ARG A 43 -22.57 8.96 -9.09
N ARG A 44 -22.73 8.49 -7.85
CA ARG A 44 -21.61 8.44 -6.91
C ARG A 44 -20.60 7.39 -7.36
N ARG A 45 -19.34 7.66 -7.06
CA ARG A 45 -18.24 6.72 -7.23
C ARG A 45 -18.29 5.66 -6.13
N GLY A 46 -18.10 4.40 -6.49
CA GLY A 46 -18.30 3.30 -5.55
C GLY A 46 -17.07 2.79 -4.84
N VAL A 47 -17.35 2.14 -3.71
CA VAL A 47 -16.37 1.46 -2.87
C VAL A 47 -16.75 -0.01 -2.74
N ILE A 48 -15.80 -0.90 -3.00
CA ILE A 48 -15.89 -2.30 -2.62
C ILE A 48 -14.89 -2.55 -1.49
N LEU A 49 -15.38 -3.02 -0.35
CA LEU A 49 -14.53 -3.63 0.66
C LEU A 49 -14.24 -5.07 0.24
N TRP A 50 -12.99 -5.37 -0.07
CA TRP A 50 -12.48 -6.70 -0.39
C TRP A 50 -11.78 -7.30 0.84
N ALA A 51 -12.51 -8.11 1.59
CA ALA A 51 -12.02 -8.60 2.88
C ALA A 51 -12.74 -9.87 3.32
N HIS A 52 -12.05 -10.75 4.04
CA HIS A 52 -12.68 -11.91 4.71
C HIS A 52 -13.33 -11.56 6.06
N GLY A 53 -13.10 -10.33 6.56
CA GLY A 53 -13.46 -9.92 7.92
C GLY A 53 -14.97 -9.84 8.20
N ARG A 54 -15.32 -9.69 9.49
CA ARG A 54 -16.71 -9.67 10.01
C ARG A 54 -17.01 -8.40 10.83
N SER A 55 -16.69 -8.39 12.12
CA SER A 55 -17.09 -7.29 13.03
C SER A 55 -16.27 -6.02 12.82
N ALA A 56 -14.99 -6.15 12.48
CA ALA A 56 -14.14 -5.00 12.15
C ALA A 56 -14.52 -4.39 10.79
N THR A 57 -14.79 -5.23 9.79
CA THR A 57 -15.33 -4.78 8.50
C THR A 57 -16.72 -4.18 8.64
N ASP A 58 -17.54 -4.64 9.60
CA ASP A 58 -18.82 -4.03 9.95
C ASP A 58 -18.67 -2.63 10.52
N THR A 59 -17.76 -2.49 11.49
CA THR A 59 -17.42 -1.21 12.11
C THR A 59 -16.92 -0.23 11.05
N TYR A 60 -16.02 -0.68 10.19
CA TYR A 60 -15.46 0.11 9.09
C TYR A 60 -16.53 0.52 8.06
N CYS A 61 -17.26 -0.44 7.48
CA CYS A 61 -18.28 -0.15 6.49
C CYS A 61 -19.39 0.74 7.05
N GLY A 62 -19.83 0.51 8.29
CA GLY A 62 -20.84 1.35 8.94
C GLY A 62 -20.33 2.77 9.15
N THR A 63 -19.08 2.92 9.59
CA THR A 63 -18.48 4.25 9.76
C THR A 63 -18.32 4.96 8.42
N LEU A 64 -17.87 4.27 7.37
CA LEU A 64 -17.77 4.83 6.02
C LEU A 64 -19.16 5.22 5.47
N LYS A 65 -20.17 4.38 5.71
CA LYS A 65 -21.56 4.63 5.34
C LYS A 65 -22.10 5.90 5.99
N ASP A 66 -21.94 6.01 7.31
CA ASP A 66 -22.52 7.10 8.08
C ASP A 66 -21.70 8.41 7.90
N SER A 67 -20.38 8.31 7.76
CA SER A 67 -19.48 9.47 7.58
C SER A 67 -19.49 10.04 6.17
N ALA A 68 -19.68 9.21 5.15
CA ALA A 68 -19.66 9.64 3.75
C ALA A 68 -21.01 9.44 3.03
N HIS A 69 -22.09 9.21 3.79
CA HIS A 69 -23.46 9.04 3.30
C HIS A 69 -23.65 7.97 2.21
N PHE A 70 -22.84 6.91 2.23
CA PHE A 70 -23.03 5.79 1.29
C PHE A 70 -24.33 5.03 1.57
N ARG A 71 -24.81 4.35 0.53
CA ARG A 71 -25.86 3.33 0.68
C ARG A 71 -25.29 1.97 0.33
N TYR A 72 -25.63 0.98 1.15
CA TYR A 72 -25.24 -0.39 0.88
C TYR A 72 -25.98 -0.96 -0.32
N CYS A 73 -25.23 -1.64 -1.19
CA CYS A 73 -25.79 -2.51 -2.22
C CYS A 73 -26.71 -3.56 -1.58
N ASN A 74 -27.95 -3.65 -2.06
CA ASN A 74 -29.00 -4.50 -1.50
C ASN A 74 -29.34 -4.21 -0.02
N GLY A 75 -29.03 -3.00 0.46
CA GLY A 75 -29.41 -2.49 1.78
C GLY A 75 -28.64 -3.08 2.97
N ILE A 76 -27.67 -3.97 2.74
CA ILE A 76 -26.86 -4.59 3.80
C ILE A 76 -25.38 -4.59 3.43
N LYS A 77 -24.49 -4.61 4.44
CA LYS A 77 -23.04 -4.60 4.24
C LYS A 77 -22.57 -5.68 3.25
N GLU A 78 -22.94 -6.94 3.50
CA GLU A 78 -22.61 -8.08 2.63
C GLU A 78 -23.71 -8.27 1.58
N GLY A 79 -23.84 -7.32 0.65
CA GLY A 79 -24.95 -7.24 -0.32
C GLY A 79 -25.16 -8.48 -1.19
N PHE A 80 -24.14 -9.34 -1.31
CA PHE A 80 -24.15 -10.55 -2.15
C PHE A 80 -24.04 -11.86 -1.36
N ASN A 81 -24.26 -11.83 -0.05
CA ASN A 81 -24.28 -13.05 0.73
C ASN A 81 -25.61 -13.81 0.50
N THR A 82 -25.51 -14.98 -0.13
CA THR A 82 -26.62 -15.84 -0.55
C THR A 82 -27.37 -16.50 0.61
N GLN A 83 -26.81 -16.49 1.83
CA GLN A 83 -27.50 -17.00 3.03
C GLN A 83 -28.69 -16.14 3.46
N HIS A 84 -28.85 -14.95 2.89
CA HIS A 84 -29.83 -13.98 3.38
C HIS A 84 -31.12 -13.89 2.55
N ARG A 85 -31.10 -14.06 1.22
CA ARG A 85 -32.28 -14.11 0.31
C ARG A 85 -31.90 -14.62 -1.10
N GLU A 86 -32.85 -15.22 -1.81
CA GLU A 86 -32.73 -15.52 -3.25
C GLU A 86 -32.50 -14.23 -4.09
N GLY A 87 -31.75 -14.34 -5.19
CA GLY A 87 -31.49 -13.23 -6.11
C GLY A 87 -30.32 -12.30 -5.73
N ARG A 88 -29.53 -12.64 -4.70
CA ARG A 88 -28.34 -11.89 -4.25
C ARG A 88 -27.02 -12.47 -4.72
N ASP A 89 -27.02 -13.35 -5.71
CA ASP A 89 -25.79 -13.87 -6.30
C ASP A 89 -24.90 -12.73 -6.81
N LEU A 90 -23.58 -12.88 -6.63
CA LEU A 90 -22.60 -11.94 -7.15
C LEU A 90 -22.48 -12.10 -8.67
N THR A 91 -23.32 -11.36 -9.39
CA THR A 91 -23.38 -11.32 -10.85
C THR A 91 -23.20 -9.89 -11.34
N ARG A 92 -22.75 -9.72 -12.59
CA ARG A 92 -22.61 -8.40 -13.22
C ARG A 92 -23.94 -7.64 -13.20
N LYS A 93 -25.05 -8.32 -13.54
CA LYS A 93 -26.42 -7.76 -13.52
C LYS A 93 -26.84 -7.26 -12.14
N ASN A 94 -26.50 -7.98 -11.08
CA ASN A 94 -26.84 -7.56 -9.72
C ASN A 94 -25.95 -6.42 -9.23
N LEU A 95 -24.67 -6.42 -9.59
CA LEU A 95 -23.76 -5.31 -9.30
C LEU A 95 -24.18 -4.03 -10.03
N GLU A 96 -24.61 -4.16 -11.30
CA GLU A 96 -25.16 -3.07 -12.11
C GLU A 96 -26.44 -2.50 -11.51
N ARG A 97 -27.31 -3.36 -10.96
CA ARG A 97 -28.54 -2.93 -10.27
C ARG A 97 -28.24 -2.03 -9.08
N CYS A 98 -27.24 -2.38 -8.27
CA CYS A 98 -26.79 -1.53 -7.17
C CYS A 98 -26.26 -0.19 -7.69
N ALA A 99 -25.49 -0.22 -8.77
CA ALA A 99 -24.96 0.99 -9.36
C ALA A 99 -26.06 1.92 -9.93
N ARG A 100 -27.09 1.36 -10.59
CA ARG A 100 -28.27 2.11 -11.05
C ARG A 100 -29.08 2.72 -9.91
N ARG A 101 -29.12 2.06 -8.74
CA ARG A 101 -29.80 2.56 -7.54
C ARG A 101 -28.94 3.51 -6.72
N ASN A 102 -27.72 3.82 -7.17
CA ASN A 102 -26.73 4.60 -6.43
C ASN A 102 -26.50 4.02 -5.01
N GLU A 103 -26.42 2.69 -4.94
CA GLU A 103 -26.08 1.89 -3.76
C GLU A 103 -24.60 1.46 -3.85
N MET A 104 -23.72 2.45 -3.78
CA MET A 104 -22.32 2.34 -4.24
C MET A 104 -21.33 1.88 -3.14
N LEU A 105 -21.80 1.18 -2.10
CA LEU A 105 -20.95 0.57 -1.08
C LEU A 105 -21.30 -0.90 -0.89
N THR A 106 -20.33 -1.80 -1.00
CA THR A 106 -20.55 -3.23 -0.76
C THR A 106 -19.33 -3.91 -0.17
N HIS A 107 -19.54 -4.88 0.71
CA HIS A 107 -18.50 -5.78 1.22
C HIS A 107 -18.59 -7.11 0.49
N VAL A 108 -17.53 -7.42 -0.26
CA VAL A 108 -17.40 -8.70 -0.97
C VAL A 108 -16.30 -9.50 -0.29
N LYS A 109 -16.69 -10.65 0.27
CA LYS A 109 -15.73 -11.66 0.71
C LYS A 109 -15.31 -12.46 -0.51
N PRO A 110 -14.08 -12.98 -0.54
CA PRO A 110 -13.67 -13.91 -1.57
C PRO A 110 -14.56 -15.16 -1.66
N SER A 111 -15.18 -15.58 -0.55
CA SER A 111 -16.17 -16.66 -0.53
C SER A 111 -17.52 -16.32 -1.18
N HIS A 112 -17.79 -15.06 -1.50
CA HIS A 112 -19.01 -14.63 -2.21
C HIS A 112 -18.89 -14.81 -3.74
N LEU A 113 -17.69 -15.06 -4.26
CA LEU A 113 -17.51 -15.36 -5.67
C LEU A 113 -18.35 -16.58 -6.03
N SER A 114 -19.12 -16.46 -7.11
CA SER A 114 -20.04 -17.53 -7.52
C SER A 114 -19.27 -18.81 -7.84
N GLY A 115 -19.67 -19.95 -7.27
CA GLY A 115 -19.09 -21.24 -7.66
C GLY A 115 -19.55 -21.73 -9.04
N LYS A 116 -20.54 -21.08 -9.65
CA LYS A 116 -21.14 -21.49 -10.93
C LYS A 116 -20.45 -20.77 -12.08
N ASN A 117 -20.00 -21.50 -13.09
CA ASN A 117 -19.43 -20.93 -14.30
C ASN A 117 -20.54 -20.54 -15.31
N LYS A 118 -21.14 -19.37 -15.12
CA LYS A 118 -22.09 -18.77 -16.06
C LYS A 118 -21.56 -17.41 -16.54
N PRO A 119 -21.92 -16.93 -17.75
CA PRO A 119 -21.40 -15.68 -18.30
C PRO A 119 -21.58 -14.46 -17.39
N ASP A 120 -22.74 -14.33 -16.76
CA ASP A 120 -23.05 -13.20 -15.87
C ASP A 120 -22.43 -13.31 -14.46
N ASN A 121 -21.85 -14.45 -14.10
CA ASN A 121 -21.34 -14.68 -12.76
C ASN A 121 -19.95 -14.09 -12.57
N LEU A 122 -19.78 -13.35 -11.48
CA LEU A 122 -18.47 -12.87 -11.04
C LEU A 122 -17.86 -13.96 -10.15
N ASN A 123 -17.33 -14.99 -10.80
CA ASN A 123 -16.79 -16.19 -10.16
C ASN A 123 -15.29 -16.13 -9.86
N THR A 124 -14.60 -15.09 -10.33
CA THR A 124 -13.19 -14.86 -10.03
C THR A 124 -12.98 -13.41 -9.56
N PRO A 125 -11.91 -13.13 -8.79
CA PRO A 125 -11.60 -11.76 -8.40
C PRO A 125 -11.43 -10.83 -9.62
N GLU A 126 -10.83 -11.33 -10.70
CA GLU A 126 -10.56 -10.56 -11.92
C GLU A 126 -11.85 -10.10 -12.60
N LYS A 127 -12.81 -11.01 -12.77
CA LYS A 127 -14.14 -10.66 -13.30
C LYS A 127 -14.86 -9.64 -12.41
N LEU A 128 -14.75 -9.80 -11.08
CA LEU A 128 -15.34 -8.87 -10.13
C LEU A 128 -14.74 -7.47 -10.28
N MET A 129 -13.41 -7.34 -10.27
CA MET A 129 -12.74 -6.04 -10.33
C MET A 129 -12.99 -5.34 -11.67
N ARG A 130 -13.01 -6.09 -12.78
CA ARG A 130 -13.39 -5.55 -14.09
C ARG A 130 -14.81 -5.00 -14.11
N ALA A 131 -15.77 -5.82 -13.65
CA ALA A 131 -17.16 -5.39 -13.55
C ALA A 131 -17.31 -4.20 -12.61
N ALA A 132 -16.55 -4.15 -11.51
CA ALA A 132 -16.55 -3.02 -10.59
C ALA A 132 -16.11 -1.73 -11.30
N ARG A 133 -14.99 -1.77 -12.04
CA ARG A 133 -14.47 -0.64 -12.82
C ARG A 133 -15.50 -0.15 -13.83
N GLU A 134 -16.04 -1.05 -14.65
CA GLU A 134 -17.03 -0.72 -15.70
C GLU A 134 -18.32 -0.11 -15.12
N LEU A 135 -18.70 -0.47 -13.89
CA LEU A 135 -19.94 -0.03 -13.26
C LEU A 135 -19.79 1.21 -12.38
N GLY A 136 -18.61 1.83 -12.35
CA GLY A 136 -18.35 3.08 -11.63
C GLY A 136 -17.93 2.91 -10.16
N TYR A 137 -17.48 1.71 -9.77
CA TYR A 137 -16.71 1.56 -8.54
C TYR A 137 -15.27 2.00 -8.81
N GLU A 138 -14.73 2.84 -7.94
CA GLU A 138 -13.41 3.44 -8.14
C GLU A 138 -12.39 3.00 -7.09
N VAL A 139 -12.86 2.75 -5.85
CA VAL A 139 -11.99 2.41 -4.73
C VAL A 139 -12.22 0.98 -4.26
N ILE A 140 -11.14 0.22 -4.17
CA ILE A 140 -11.08 -1.09 -3.52
C ILE A 140 -10.38 -0.92 -2.18
N VAL A 141 -11.11 -1.14 -1.10
CA VAL A 141 -10.52 -1.21 0.24
C VAL A 141 -10.18 -2.66 0.49
N ALA A 142 -8.90 -3.00 0.55
CA ALA A 142 -8.43 -4.35 0.78
C ALA A 142 -8.02 -4.51 2.24
N GLU A 143 -8.83 -5.19 3.04
CA GLU A 143 -8.52 -5.48 4.44
C GLU A 143 -8.18 -6.95 4.62
N TYR A 144 -7.07 -7.22 5.31
CA TYR A 144 -6.68 -8.57 5.70
C TYR A 144 -6.24 -8.64 7.15
N ARG A 145 -6.91 -9.51 7.91
CA ARG A 145 -6.49 -9.89 9.26
C ARG A 145 -5.51 -11.07 9.18
N SER A 146 -4.24 -10.79 9.47
CA SER A 146 -3.14 -11.76 9.44
C SER A 146 -3.38 -12.97 10.36
N ASN A 147 -3.97 -12.76 11.54
CA ASN A 147 -4.39 -13.87 12.41
C ASN A 147 -5.70 -14.50 11.89
N ALA A 148 -5.55 -15.38 10.89
CA ALA A 148 -6.67 -16.07 10.24
C ALA A 148 -7.46 -16.94 11.22
N LEU A 149 -6.81 -17.56 12.21
CA LEU A 149 -7.50 -18.32 13.26
C LEU A 149 -8.43 -17.40 14.07
N ALA A 150 -7.93 -16.25 14.52
CA ALA A 150 -8.74 -15.32 15.30
C ALA A 150 -9.90 -14.71 14.48
N ARG A 151 -9.75 -14.58 13.15
CA ARG A 151 -10.87 -14.27 12.25
C ARG A 151 -11.91 -15.41 12.23
N MET A 152 -11.46 -16.64 12.06
CA MET A 152 -12.34 -17.80 11.97
C MET A 152 -13.10 -18.05 13.29
N VAL A 153 -12.41 -18.01 14.43
CA VAL A 153 -13.03 -18.08 15.77
C VAL A 153 -14.04 -16.95 15.97
N SER A 154 -13.70 -15.72 15.57
CA SER A 154 -14.66 -14.61 15.68
C SER A 154 -15.90 -14.77 14.80
N SER A 155 -15.80 -15.50 13.68
CA SER A 155 -16.97 -15.82 12.84
C SER A 155 -17.81 -16.95 13.43
N TRP A 156 -17.17 -17.89 14.14
CA TRP A 156 -17.81 -18.99 14.85
C TRP A 156 -18.71 -18.51 15.99
N GLU A 157 -18.27 -17.53 16.77
CA GLU A 157 -19.00 -16.98 17.94
C GLU A 157 -20.35 -16.31 17.62
N LEU A 158 -20.73 -16.18 16.35
CA LEU A 158 -21.95 -15.45 15.95
C LEU A 158 -23.23 -16.24 16.14
N LYS A 159 -23.15 -17.57 16.27
CA LYS A 159 -24.32 -18.43 16.47
C LYS A 159 -24.03 -19.42 17.60
N PRO A 160 -25.06 -19.88 18.32
CA PRO A 160 -24.90 -20.97 19.25
C PRO A 160 -24.51 -22.25 18.49
N HIS A 161 -23.56 -22.99 19.03
CA HIS A 161 -23.02 -24.20 18.44
C HIS A 161 -22.73 -25.24 19.53
N SER A 162 -22.83 -26.53 19.20
CA SER A 162 -22.37 -27.60 20.08
C SER A 162 -20.85 -27.79 19.99
N ALA A 163 -20.27 -28.50 20.97
CA ALA A 163 -18.86 -28.90 20.92
C ALA A 163 -18.54 -29.82 19.72
N ALA A 164 -19.51 -30.65 19.31
CA ALA A 164 -19.38 -31.49 18.12
C ALA A 164 -19.30 -30.65 16.83
N ASP A 165 -20.11 -29.59 16.74
CA ASP A 165 -20.07 -28.66 15.61
C ASP A 165 -18.73 -27.91 15.57
N ALA A 166 -18.18 -27.52 16.72
CA ALA A 166 -16.87 -26.87 16.80
C ALA A 166 -15.77 -27.78 16.25
N THR A 167 -15.75 -29.04 16.69
CA THR A 167 -14.79 -30.03 16.21
C THR A 167 -14.96 -30.25 14.71
N ALA A 168 -16.19 -30.38 14.21
CA ALA A 168 -16.43 -30.51 12.77
C ALA A 168 -15.94 -29.29 11.97
N HIS A 169 -16.18 -28.08 12.48
CA HIS A 169 -15.80 -26.84 11.83
C HIS A 169 -14.28 -26.68 11.76
N PHE A 170 -13.57 -26.82 12.88
CA PHE A 170 -12.14 -26.50 12.97
C PHE A 170 -11.22 -27.68 12.60
N CYS A 171 -11.68 -28.93 12.74
CA CYS A 171 -10.83 -30.12 12.62
C CYS A 171 -11.04 -30.93 11.34
N ARG A 172 -12.19 -30.81 10.67
CA ARG A 172 -12.52 -31.63 9.48
C ARG A 172 -12.30 -30.88 8.16
N HIS A 173 -11.39 -29.91 8.12
CA HIS A 173 -11.05 -29.22 6.88
C HIS A 173 -10.31 -30.14 5.91
N ARG A 174 -10.83 -30.27 4.68
CA ARG A 174 -10.23 -31.06 3.61
C ARG A 174 -8.83 -30.50 3.24
N GLY A 175 -7.77 -31.18 3.66
CA GLY A 175 -6.39 -30.76 3.48
C GLY A 175 -5.79 -29.92 4.61
N GLY A 176 -6.50 -29.80 5.74
CA GLY A 176 -5.98 -29.21 6.97
C GLY A 176 -6.14 -27.69 7.10
N LEU A 177 -6.05 -27.21 8.34
CA LEU A 177 -6.33 -25.82 8.71
C LEU A 177 -5.39 -24.80 8.04
N VAL A 178 -4.10 -25.11 7.97
CA VAL A 178 -3.10 -24.25 7.29
C VAL A 178 -3.39 -24.09 5.80
N ARG A 179 -3.82 -25.16 5.13
CA ARG A 179 -4.18 -25.09 3.72
C ARG A 179 -5.35 -24.14 3.49
N THR A 180 -6.33 -24.15 4.39
CA THR A 180 -7.45 -23.20 4.36
C THR A 180 -6.95 -21.76 4.47
N PHE A 181 -6.08 -21.46 5.45
CA PHE A 181 -5.51 -20.11 5.63
C PHE A 181 -4.77 -19.63 4.38
N ASN A 182 -3.92 -20.49 3.79
CA ASN A 182 -3.16 -20.16 2.59
C ASN A 182 -4.07 -19.92 1.38
N LYS A 183 -5.11 -20.74 1.23
CA LYS A 183 -6.10 -20.57 0.15
C LYS A 183 -6.85 -19.24 0.29
N GLU A 184 -7.27 -18.89 1.50
CA GLU A 184 -7.95 -17.63 1.75
C GLU A 184 -7.05 -16.42 1.52
N TYR A 185 -5.78 -16.49 1.94
CA TYR A 185 -4.79 -15.44 1.68
C TYR A 185 -4.50 -15.28 0.18
N SER A 186 -4.23 -16.38 -0.51
CA SER A 186 -3.96 -16.39 -1.95
C SER A 186 -5.13 -15.78 -2.74
N LEU A 187 -6.37 -16.15 -2.41
CA LEU A 187 -7.54 -15.60 -3.09
C LEU A 187 -7.73 -14.10 -2.79
N TRP A 188 -7.43 -13.67 -1.56
CA TRP A 188 -7.45 -12.25 -1.21
C TRP A 188 -6.38 -11.48 -2.00
N GLN A 189 -5.14 -11.96 -2.04
CA GLN A 189 -4.04 -11.36 -2.82
C GLN A 189 -4.36 -11.28 -4.31
N ARG A 190 -4.99 -12.33 -4.87
CA ARG A 190 -5.46 -12.30 -6.26
C ARG A 190 -6.42 -11.15 -6.53
N GLY A 191 -7.38 -10.92 -5.63
CA GLY A 191 -8.29 -9.77 -5.75
C GLY A 191 -7.58 -8.43 -5.64
N LEU A 192 -6.56 -8.33 -4.79
CA LEU A 192 -5.73 -7.13 -4.70
C LEU A 192 -5.01 -6.84 -6.03
N ARG A 193 -4.35 -7.85 -6.60
CA ARG A 193 -3.69 -7.74 -7.91
C ARG A 193 -4.68 -7.41 -9.03
N ALA A 194 -5.84 -8.04 -9.03
CA ALA A 194 -6.90 -7.76 -9.99
C ALA A 194 -7.40 -6.31 -9.90
N ALA A 195 -7.50 -5.75 -8.69
CA ALA A 195 -7.93 -4.38 -8.51
C ALA A 195 -6.91 -3.38 -9.08
N ILE A 196 -5.62 -3.63 -8.83
CA ILE A 196 -4.52 -2.85 -9.40
C ILE A 196 -4.53 -2.94 -10.93
N HIS A 197 -4.68 -4.16 -11.47
CA HIS A 197 -4.76 -4.42 -12.91
C HIS A 197 -5.88 -3.62 -13.58
N GLU A 198 -7.07 -3.56 -12.96
CA GLU A 198 -8.23 -2.83 -13.49
C GLU A 198 -8.18 -1.31 -13.17
N ARG A 199 -7.00 -0.81 -12.77
CA ARG A 199 -6.71 0.61 -12.44
C ARG A 199 -7.68 1.19 -11.39
N LEU A 200 -8.12 0.35 -10.46
CA LEU A 200 -8.91 0.79 -9.31
C LEU A 200 -7.97 1.35 -8.25
N LYS A 201 -8.41 2.39 -7.54
CA LYS A 201 -7.65 2.96 -6.42
C LYS A 201 -7.70 1.97 -5.26
N VAL A 202 -6.56 1.42 -4.90
CA VAL A 202 -6.45 0.42 -3.84
C VAL A 202 -6.05 1.07 -2.53
N ILE A 203 -6.77 0.75 -1.47
CA ILE A 203 -6.43 1.13 -0.09
C ILE A 203 -6.29 -0.14 0.73
N GLU A 204 -5.04 -0.49 1.01
CA GLU A 204 -4.73 -1.58 1.92
C GLU A 204 -4.86 -1.12 3.36
N LEU A 205 -5.61 -1.88 4.15
CA LEU A 205 -5.83 -1.66 5.58
C LEU A 205 -5.48 -2.91 6.38
N SER A 206 -4.73 -2.74 7.45
CA SER A 206 -4.55 -3.78 8.47
C SER A 206 -5.78 -3.87 9.37
N PHE A 207 -5.87 -4.98 10.10
CA PHE A 207 -6.88 -5.14 11.16
C PHE A 207 -6.80 -4.04 12.22
N GLU A 208 -5.60 -3.53 12.49
CA GLU A 208 -5.39 -2.41 13.41
C GLU A 208 -5.92 -1.10 12.86
N ASN A 209 -5.75 -0.83 11.55
CA ASN A 209 -6.32 0.36 10.92
C ASN A 209 -7.85 0.42 11.08
N VAL A 210 -8.54 -0.71 10.96
CA VAL A 210 -10.01 -0.75 11.07
C VAL A 210 -10.53 -0.87 12.51
N THR A 211 -9.67 -1.16 13.49
CA THR A 211 -10.08 -1.29 14.92
C THR A 211 -9.62 -0.14 15.80
N ARG A 212 -8.43 0.41 15.58
CA ARG A 212 -7.85 1.54 16.34
C ARG A 212 -7.76 2.81 15.50
N GLY A 213 -7.38 2.69 14.24
CA GLY A 213 -7.22 3.81 13.29
C GLY A 213 -8.48 4.18 12.48
N LEU A 214 -9.67 3.80 12.94
CA LEU A 214 -10.90 3.74 12.14
C LEU A 214 -11.21 5.02 11.34
N CYS A 215 -11.13 6.19 11.97
CA CYS A 215 -11.44 7.45 11.29
C CYS A 215 -10.37 7.85 10.26
N ALA A 216 -9.10 7.55 10.53
CA ALA A 216 -8.03 7.77 9.56
C ALA A 216 -8.20 6.85 8.34
N ALA A 217 -8.58 5.59 8.57
CA ALA A 217 -8.89 4.64 7.51
C ALA A 217 -10.07 5.10 6.63
N VAL A 218 -11.15 5.59 7.24
CA VAL A 218 -12.30 6.17 6.50
C VAL A 218 -11.89 7.42 5.73
N LYS A 219 -11.11 8.33 6.34
CA LYS A 219 -10.58 9.54 5.67
C LYS A 219 -9.74 9.18 4.44
N ARG A 220 -8.87 8.16 4.51
CA ARG A 220 -8.09 7.68 3.36
C ARG A 220 -9.00 7.26 2.20
N THR A 221 -10.07 6.54 2.51
CA THR A 221 -11.05 6.07 1.51
C THR A 221 -11.85 7.19 0.88
N THR A 222 -12.31 8.15 1.67
CA THR A 222 -13.06 9.30 1.13
C THR A 222 -12.18 10.24 0.31
N LEU A 223 -10.91 10.40 0.68
CA LEU A 223 -9.94 11.17 -0.11
C LEU A 223 -9.65 10.51 -1.46
N ALA A 224 -9.48 9.19 -1.50
CA ALA A 224 -9.24 8.45 -2.74
C ALA A 224 -10.41 8.57 -3.74
N LEU A 225 -11.64 8.63 -3.24
CA LEU A 225 -12.84 8.88 -4.07
C LEU A 225 -12.91 10.31 -4.61
N GLU A 226 -12.01 11.21 -4.20
CA GLU A 226 -11.97 12.62 -4.61
C GLU A 226 -13.30 13.36 -4.46
N SER A 227 -14.24 12.83 -3.66
CA SER A 227 -15.59 13.34 -3.57
C SER A 227 -15.59 14.68 -2.84
N SER A 228 -16.12 15.73 -3.47
CA SER A 228 -16.36 17.04 -2.85
C SER A 228 -17.30 16.96 -1.64
N GLU A 229 -18.05 15.87 -1.50
CA GLU A 229 -18.96 15.59 -0.38
C GLU A 229 -18.23 15.25 0.94
N CYS A 230 -16.95 14.83 0.89
CA CYS A 230 -16.11 14.56 2.08
C CYS A 230 -14.68 15.15 1.98
N GLY A 231 -14.50 16.23 1.21
CA GLY A 231 -13.22 16.95 1.13
C GLY A 231 -13.00 17.88 2.33
N GLY A 232 -11.83 17.79 2.97
CA GLY A 232 -11.39 18.71 4.04
C GLY A 232 -12.02 18.45 5.42
N SER A 233 -12.21 19.52 6.21
CA SER A 233 -12.72 19.50 7.59
C SER A 233 -14.20 19.13 7.75
N LYS A 234 -14.92 18.87 6.64
CA LYS A 234 -16.37 18.62 6.62
C LYS A 234 -16.79 17.16 6.83
N CYS A 235 -15.87 16.21 6.77
CA CYS A 235 -16.15 14.78 6.96
C CYS A 235 -16.04 14.43 8.45
N ALA A 236 -17.08 14.71 9.23
CA ALA A 236 -17.14 14.28 10.62
C ALA A 236 -17.19 12.74 10.67
N CYS A 237 -16.18 12.11 11.25
CA CYS A 237 -16.16 10.66 11.39
C CYS A 237 -17.23 10.21 12.38
N HIS A 238 -18.30 9.62 11.86
CA HIS A 238 -19.39 9.05 12.64
C HIS A 238 -19.09 7.58 12.92
N LYS A 239 -18.42 7.30 14.05
CA LYS A 239 -18.03 5.94 14.44
C LYS A 239 -19.28 5.06 14.61
N PHE A 240 -19.42 4.08 13.73
CA PHE A 240 -20.45 3.04 13.85
C PHE A 240 -19.95 1.93 14.77
N LYS A 241 -20.69 1.62 15.83
CA LYS A 241 -20.39 0.50 16.72
C LYS A 241 -21.15 -0.73 16.26
N SER A 242 -20.44 -1.70 15.67
CA SER A 242 -21.05 -2.95 15.20
C SER A 242 -21.73 -3.72 16.34
N PRO A 243 -22.99 -4.19 16.16
CA PRO A 243 -23.66 -5.08 17.11
C PRO A 243 -22.86 -6.36 17.40
N HIS A 244 -22.09 -6.84 16.42
CA HIS A 244 -21.24 -8.02 16.52
C HIS A 244 -20.03 -7.84 17.44
N THR A 245 -19.75 -6.63 17.93
CA THR A 245 -18.72 -6.41 18.96
C THR A 245 -19.18 -6.81 20.35
N LYS A 246 -20.50 -6.97 20.57
CA LYS A 246 -21.09 -7.35 21.87
C LYS A 246 -21.12 -8.87 22.10
N THR A 247 -20.99 -9.68 21.06
CA THR A 247 -21.12 -11.15 21.12
C THR A 247 -19.79 -11.89 21.15
N SER A 248 -18.66 -11.19 21.07
CA SER A 248 -17.34 -11.83 20.98
C SER A 248 -16.69 -11.96 22.36
N ASN A 249 -16.33 -13.18 22.75
CA ASN A 249 -15.72 -13.50 24.05
C ASN A 249 -14.20 -13.32 23.99
N ARG A 250 -13.73 -12.12 23.63
CA ARG A 250 -12.30 -11.86 23.32
C ARG A 250 -11.35 -12.10 24.50
N ALA A 251 -11.85 -12.06 25.72
CA ALA A 251 -11.09 -12.35 26.93
C ALA A 251 -10.99 -13.86 27.24
N ALA A 252 -11.81 -14.70 26.59
CA ALA A 252 -11.78 -16.14 26.80
C ALA A 252 -10.69 -16.82 25.98
N SER A 253 -10.20 -17.95 26.48
CA SER A 253 -9.21 -18.79 25.80
C SER A 253 -9.78 -19.40 24.52
N LEU A 254 -8.91 -19.96 23.67
CA LEU A 254 -9.35 -20.69 22.47
C LEU A 254 -10.39 -21.78 22.79
N ALA A 255 -10.20 -22.51 23.89
CA ALA A 255 -11.15 -23.53 24.35
C ALA A 255 -12.48 -22.92 24.83
N GLY A 256 -12.44 -21.78 25.51
CA GLY A 256 -13.63 -21.05 25.95
C GLY A 256 -14.42 -20.40 24.79
N ARG A 257 -13.80 -20.22 23.63
CA ARG A 257 -14.42 -19.61 22.43
C ARG A 257 -14.82 -20.63 21.37
N THR A 258 -14.39 -21.88 21.50
CA THR A 258 -14.67 -22.98 20.57
C THR A 258 -15.21 -24.19 21.33
N SER A 259 -14.35 -25.15 21.68
CA SER A 259 -14.55 -26.21 22.67
C SER A 259 -13.18 -26.72 23.12
N LYS A 260 -13.12 -27.59 24.15
CA LYS A 260 -11.85 -28.22 24.57
C LYS A 260 -11.25 -29.07 23.44
N GLU A 261 -12.10 -29.84 22.77
CA GLU A 261 -11.73 -30.78 21.70
C GLU A 261 -11.27 -30.02 20.44
N ALA A 262 -12.01 -28.99 20.04
CA ALA A 262 -11.64 -28.13 18.92
C ALA A 262 -10.32 -27.39 19.19
N ALA A 263 -10.14 -26.83 20.40
CA ALA A 263 -8.91 -26.16 20.78
C ALA A 263 -7.69 -27.10 20.79
N ALA A 264 -7.85 -28.33 21.29
CA ALA A 264 -6.79 -29.34 21.29
C ALA A 264 -6.34 -29.67 19.86
N CYS A 265 -7.29 -29.89 18.96
CA CYS A 265 -7.02 -30.18 17.56
C CYS A 265 -6.43 -28.96 16.80
N ILE A 266 -6.93 -27.74 17.00
CA ILE A 266 -6.35 -26.52 16.41
C ILE A 266 -4.91 -26.36 16.91
N THR A 267 -4.67 -26.58 18.20
CA THR A 267 -3.33 -26.51 18.79
C THR A 267 -2.42 -27.56 18.15
N ALA A 268 -2.87 -28.81 18.02
CA ALA A 268 -2.12 -29.85 17.32
C ALA A 268 -1.82 -29.49 15.86
N ALA A 269 -2.74 -28.81 15.17
CA ALA A 269 -2.56 -28.41 13.78
C ALA A 269 -1.55 -27.26 13.60
N LEU A 270 -1.36 -26.39 14.60
CA LEU A 270 -0.58 -25.15 14.47
C LEU A 270 0.68 -25.09 15.33
N LYS A 271 0.73 -25.75 16.49
CA LYS A 271 1.80 -25.58 17.50
C LYS A 271 3.21 -25.85 16.95
N ASP A 272 3.36 -26.87 16.11
CA ASP A 272 4.64 -27.29 15.53
C ASP A 272 4.91 -26.64 14.16
N LYS A 273 4.11 -25.62 13.79
CA LYS A 273 4.26 -24.88 12.54
C LYS A 273 4.70 -23.45 12.85
N PRO A 274 5.99 -23.12 12.72
CA PRO A 274 6.54 -21.83 13.14
C PRO A 274 5.74 -20.63 12.62
N ASP A 275 5.26 -20.69 11.38
CA ASP A 275 4.54 -19.59 10.73
C ASP A 275 3.09 -19.42 11.17
N TYR A 276 2.53 -20.38 11.90
CA TYR A 276 1.12 -20.38 12.30
C TYR A 276 0.91 -20.58 13.80
N ALA A 277 1.90 -21.11 14.53
CA ALA A 277 1.81 -21.37 15.97
C ALA A 277 1.39 -20.13 16.77
N TRP A 278 1.81 -18.95 16.32
CA TRP A 278 1.46 -17.68 16.94
C TRP A 278 -0.02 -17.31 16.85
N MET A 279 -0.74 -17.85 15.87
CA MET A 279 -2.16 -17.58 15.69
C MET A 279 -2.98 -18.15 16.86
N LEU A 280 -2.41 -19.11 17.62
CA LEU A 280 -3.00 -19.65 18.85
C LEU A 280 -3.18 -18.57 19.93
N ASP A 281 -2.36 -17.52 19.91
CA ASP A 281 -2.63 -16.30 20.65
C ASP A 281 -3.64 -15.44 19.88
N LEU A 282 -4.92 -15.59 20.22
CA LEU A 282 -6.03 -14.88 19.58
C LEU A 282 -6.03 -13.37 19.89
N SER A 283 -5.27 -12.94 20.89
CA SER A 283 -5.13 -11.54 21.30
C SER A 283 -4.04 -10.82 20.50
N ARG A 284 -3.06 -11.57 19.98
CA ARG A 284 -1.99 -11.05 19.15
C ARG A 284 -2.54 -10.58 17.81
N GLY A 285 -2.40 -9.28 17.56
CA GLY A 285 -2.89 -8.63 16.35
C GLY A 285 -2.20 -9.16 15.09
N GLU A 286 -0.89 -9.40 15.15
CA GLU A 286 -0.07 -9.68 13.97
C GLU A 286 1.20 -10.48 14.34
N LYS A 287 1.60 -11.43 13.48
CA LYS A 287 2.98 -11.89 13.38
C LYS A 287 3.44 -11.67 11.95
N ARG A 288 4.70 -11.25 11.83
CA ARG A 288 5.51 -11.29 10.61
C ARG A 288 5.36 -12.66 9.94
N MET A 289 4.59 -12.72 8.87
CA MET A 289 4.36 -13.95 8.11
C MET A 289 5.48 -14.08 7.08
N PHE A 290 6.59 -14.72 7.46
CA PHE A 290 7.64 -15.07 6.51
C PHE A 290 7.04 -15.88 5.36
N ALA A 291 7.37 -15.50 4.13
CA ALA A 291 6.88 -16.09 2.89
C ALA A 291 7.34 -17.56 2.73
N MET A 292 6.68 -18.51 3.40
CA MET A 292 7.16 -19.90 3.50
C MET A 292 6.32 -20.90 2.69
N VAL A 293 6.10 -20.63 1.38
CA VAL A 293 5.58 -21.63 0.44
C VAL A 293 6.65 -22.13 -0.55
N ARG A 294 7.76 -21.40 -0.74
CA ARG A 294 8.82 -21.81 -1.69
C ARG A 294 9.84 -22.82 -1.12
N CYS A 295 10.14 -22.79 0.18
CA CYS A 295 11.32 -23.51 0.71
C CYS A 295 11.14 -25.04 0.90
N LYS A 296 9.92 -25.55 1.13
CA LYS A 296 9.73 -26.97 1.53
C LYS A 296 9.87 -28.00 0.42
N LYS A 297 9.67 -27.63 -0.85
CA LYS A 297 9.89 -28.55 -1.99
C LYS A 297 11.38 -28.74 -2.30
N MET A 298 12.25 -27.80 -1.93
CA MET A 298 13.70 -27.90 -2.17
C MET A 298 14.41 -28.85 -1.20
N MET A 299 13.93 -28.97 0.05
CA MET A 299 14.59 -29.85 1.03
C MET A 299 14.37 -31.34 0.77
N LEU A 300 13.21 -31.77 0.28
CA LEU A 300 12.97 -33.20 -0.01
C LEU A 300 13.72 -33.68 -1.27
N ALA A 301 14.03 -32.79 -2.22
CA ALA A 301 14.82 -33.13 -3.41
C ALA A 301 16.31 -33.35 -3.08
N ARG A 302 16.82 -32.78 -1.97
CA ARG A 302 18.22 -32.90 -1.56
C ARG A 302 18.54 -34.20 -0.81
N LEU A 303 17.56 -34.87 -0.22
CA LEU A 303 17.82 -36.09 0.56
C LEU A 303 17.99 -37.36 -0.30
N THR A 304 17.54 -37.33 -1.55
CA THR A 304 17.63 -38.47 -2.48
C THR A 304 18.91 -38.49 -3.31
N LEU A 305 19.77 -37.46 -3.20
CA LEU A 305 20.95 -37.25 -4.06
C LEU A 305 22.30 -37.43 -3.33
N LEU A 306 22.30 -37.92 -2.09
CA LEU A 306 23.53 -38.12 -1.29
C LEU A 306 23.67 -39.56 -0.77
N LEU A 307 23.87 -40.51 -1.69
CA LEU A 307 24.56 -41.78 -1.44
C LEU A 307 25.86 -41.77 -2.28
N PRO A 308 27.06 -41.91 -1.69
CA PRO A 308 28.30 -41.66 -2.43
C PRO A 308 28.88 -42.92 -3.08
N LEU A 309 29.43 -42.75 -4.30
CA LEU A 309 30.49 -43.61 -4.82
C LEU A 309 31.79 -43.26 -4.09
N ALA A 310 32.40 -44.27 -3.47
CA ALA A 310 33.75 -44.22 -2.94
C ALA A 310 34.76 -44.45 -4.07
N VAL A 311 35.73 -43.54 -4.24
CA VAL A 311 37.06 -43.86 -4.79
C VAL A 311 38.11 -43.01 -4.08
N ALA A 312 39.18 -43.69 -3.66
CA ALA A 312 40.27 -43.26 -2.81
C ALA A 312 41.21 -42.22 -3.44
N PHE A 313 41.75 -41.31 -2.63
CA PHE A 313 43.11 -40.80 -2.80
C PHE A 313 43.76 -40.55 -1.44
N THR A 314 45.04 -40.90 -1.39
CA THR A 314 45.91 -41.12 -0.24
C THR A 314 46.43 -39.83 0.41
N VAL A 315 46.59 -39.94 1.73
CA VAL A 315 47.16 -38.97 2.67
C VAL A 315 48.65 -38.74 2.43
N THR A 316 49.09 -37.48 2.44
CA THR A 316 50.39 -37.08 3.01
C THR A 316 50.26 -35.73 3.70
N ALA A 317 50.70 -35.64 4.96
CA ALA A 317 50.90 -34.42 5.74
C ALA A 317 52.38 -34.01 5.66
N PRO A 318 52.76 -32.74 5.95
CA PRO A 318 53.20 -32.46 7.33
C PRO A 318 53.06 -31.01 7.88
N ARG A 319 53.00 -30.96 9.24
CA ARG A 319 53.61 -30.03 10.23
C ARG A 319 53.24 -28.52 10.36
N ALA A 320 52.48 -28.29 11.45
CA ALA A 320 52.58 -27.30 12.56
C ALA A 320 53.47 -26.04 12.52
N ALA A 321 52.87 -24.93 13.00
CA ALA A 321 53.51 -23.77 13.65
C ALA A 321 52.58 -23.17 14.76
N PRO A 322 53.10 -22.44 15.79
CA PRO A 322 52.47 -22.24 17.10
C PRO A 322 51.72 -20.89 17.31
N PRO A 323 51.02 -20.67 18.45
CA PRO A 323 50.11 -19.53 18.64
C PRO A 323 50.77 -18.32 19.32
N CYS A 324 50.36 -17.11 18.92
CA CYS A 324 50.81 -15.84 19.51
C CYS A 324 49.86 -15.33 20.60
N GLY A 325 50.48 -14.85 21.68
CA GLY A 325 49.89 -14.46 22.95
C GLY A 325 49.19 -13.10 23.00
N VAL A 326 48.40 -12.97 24.06
CA VAL A 326 47.73 -11.76 24.57
C VAL A 326 48.70 -11.00 25.50
N PRO A 327 48.71 -9.65 25.52
CA PRO A 327 49.29 -8.92 26.64
C PRO A 327 48.22 -8.30 27.55
N ARG A 328 48.28 -8.68 28.84
CA ARG A 328 47.78 -7.90 29.99
C ARG A 328 48.82 -6.85 30.36
N ARG A 329 48.38 -5.63 30.69
CA ARG A 329 49.06 -4.78 31.68
C ARG A 329 48.02 -4.06 32.54
N GLY A 330 48.10 -4.27 33.84
CA GLY A 330 47.58 -3.36 34.85
C GLY A 330 48.75 -2.62 35.49
N ALA A 331 48.49 -1.42 36.00
CA ALA A 331 49.25 -0.83 37.10
C ALA A 331 48.34 0.15 37.86
N SER A 332 48.39 0.00 39.18
CA SER A 332 47.67 0.68 40.25
C SER A 332 48.28 2.05 40.56
N ILE A 333 47.46 3.03 40.98
CA ILE A 333 47.84 4.00 42.02
C ILE A 333 46.63 4.24 42.96
N LEU A 334 46.85 4.00 44.25
CA LEU A 334 46.02 4.37 45.40
C LEU A 334 46.32 5.82 45.82
N GLY A 335 45.30 6.57 46.26
CA GLY A 335 45.47 7.86 46.92
C GLY A 335 44.16 8.37 47.53
N ALA A 336 44.14 8.48 48.85
CA ALA A 336 42.99 8.68 49.73
C ALA A 336 42.39 10.10 49.72
N ALA A 337 41.09 10.22 50.08
CA ALA A 337 40.61 11.08 51.18
C ALA A 337 39.09 11.00 51.37
N LYS A 338 38.69 10.76 52.62
CA LYS A 338 37.33 10.86 53.17
C LYS A 338 36.89 12.33 53.24
N LYS A 339 35.59 12.60 52.99
CA LYS A 339 34.74 13.54 53.76
C LYS A 339 33.27 13.33 53.41
N GLY A 340 32.43 13.29 54.43
CA GLY A 340 31.01 12.88 54.37
C GLY A 340 30.00 14.03 54.31
N PHE A 341 28.77 13.65 54.70
CA PHE A 341 27.48 14.38 54.71
C PHE A 341 26.76 14.38 53.35
N GLY A 342 25.57 13.81 53.16
CA GLY A 342 24.46 13.57 54.09
C GLY A 342 23.41 14.67 53.92
N ALA A 343 22.55 14.60 52.90
CA ALA A 343 21.34 15.41 52.84
C ALA A 343 20.23 14.77 51.99
N LYS A 344 19.04 14.72 52.60
CA LYS A 344 17.75 14.21 52.11
C LYS A 344 17.32 14.89 50.81
N VAL A 345 16.85 14.12 49.83
CA VAL A 345 16.04 14.65 48.71
C VAL A 345 14.64 14.06 48.80
N LYS A 346 13.67 14.93 49.10
CA LYS A 346 12.24 14.68 49.11
C LYS A 346 11.76 14.34 47.69
N ALA A 347 11.06 13.22 47.54
CA ALA A 347 10.30 12.90 46.35
C ALA A 347 9.17 13.93 46.15
N LYS A 348 9.24 14.73 45.07
CA LYS A 348 8.11 15.54 44.58
C LYS A 348 7.35 14.73 43.54
N ARG A 349 6.07 14.43 43.83
CA ARG A 349 5.08 13.93 42.87
C ARG A 349 4.91 14.91 41.69
N PRO A 350 4.64 14.43 40.47
CA PRO A 350 4.28 15.30 39.35
C PRO A 350 2.88 15.89 39.56
N PRO A 351 2.63 17.15 39.16
CA PRO A 351 1.32 17.76 39.32
C PRO A 351 0.31 17.24 38.31
N SER A 352 -0.94 17.21 38.77
CA SER A 352 -2.15 16.81 38.07
C SER A 352 -2.46 17.74 36.89
N ARG A 353 -3.06 17.13 35.85
CA ARG A 353 -3.66 17.82 34.70
C ARG A 353 -4.86 18.65 35.16
N ASP A 354 -4.71 19.97 35.11
CA ASP A 354 -5.85 20.90 35.07
C ASP A 354 -5.77 21.80 33.84
N SER A 355 -6.82 21.65 33.03
CA SER A 355 -7.46 22.64 32.14
C SER A 355 -6.63 23.84 31.63
N VAL A 356 -6.00 23.68 30.46
CA VAL A 356 -5.69 24.81 29.57
C VAL A 356 -6.85 24.96 28.59
N LYS A 357 -7.70 25.98 28.82
CA LYS A 357 -8.73 26.43 27.88
C LYS A 357 -8.06 26.97 26.62
N ALA A 358 -8.24 26.28 25.50
CA ALA A 358 -7.91 26.81 24.18
C ALA A 358 -8.85 27.98 23.84
N LYS A 359 -8.28 29.15 23.52
CA LYS A 359 -9.01 30.26 22.89
C LYS A 359 -9.49 29.84 21.50
N PRO A 360 -10.74 30.14 21.10
CA PRO A 360 -11.20 29.87 19.75
C PRO A 360 -10.61 30.92 18.80
N SER A 361 -9.91 30.47 17.75
CA SER A 361 -9.51 31.35 16.65
C SER A 361 -10.73 31.59 15.77
N THR A 362 -11.24 32.81 15.78
CA THR A 362 -12.21 33.31 14.81
C THR A 362 -11.53 33.39 13.44
N ARG A 363 -11.95 32.55 12.50
CA ARG A 363 -11.75 32.82 11.06
C ARG A 363 -13.12 32.79 10.40
N ASP A 364 -13.62 34.00 10.19
CA ASP A 364 -14.78 34.29 9.36
C ASP A 364 -14.58 33.75 7.94
N GLY A 365 -15.68 33.26 7.39
CA GLY A 365 -15.72 32.65 6.08
C GLY A 365 -15.55 33.67 4.96
N ARG A 366 -14.80 33.26 3.94
CA ARG A 366 -15.09 33.54 2.53
C ARG A 366 -14.71 32.30 1.73
N GLY A 367 -15.66 31.79 0.95
CA GLY A 367 -15.49 30.68 0.05
C GLY A 367 -14.58 31.04 -1.13
N GLY A 368 -13.61 30.17 -1.38
CA GLY A 368 -12.74 30.11 -2.55
C GLY A 368 -11.94 28.82 -2.43
N GLY A 369 -11.77 28.06 -3.52
CA GLY A 369 -11.19 26.70 -3.53
C GLY A 369 -9.70 26.59 -3.19
N GLY A 370 -9.25 27.20 -2.09
CA GLY A 370 -7.85 27.42 -1.77
C GLY A 370 -7.17 26.22 -1.11
N GLY A 371 -6.12 25.71 -1.75
CA GLY A 371 -5.05 25.00 -1.04
C GLY A 371 -4.35 25.91 -0.04
N ALA A 372 -3.34 25.39 0.67
CA ALA A 372 -2.56 26.20 1.60
C ALA A 372 -2.03 27.50 0.95
N PRO A 373 -1.94 28.61 1.70
CA PRO A 373 -1.34 29.83 1.18
C PRO A 373 0.09 29.53 0.71
N VAL A 374 0.45 30.12 -0.44
CA VAL A 374 1.81 30.06 -0.97
C VAL A 374 2.75 30.77 -0.01
N VAL A 375 3.89 30.15 0.29
CA VAL A 375 4.89 30.74 1.20
C VAL A 375 5.57 31.91 0.48
N PRO A 376 5.67 33.12 1.07
CA PRO A 376 6.44 34.20 0.47
C PRO A 376 7.89 33.77 0.23
N LEU A 377 8.44 34.12 -0.93
CA LEU A 377 9.86 33.91 -1.27
C LEU A 377 10.52 35.26 -1.47
N ASP A 378 11.84 35.28 -1.39
CA ASP A 378 12.64 36.42 -1.86
C ASP A 378 12.36 36.67 -3.35
N ASP A 379 12.35 37.94 -3.75
CA ASP A 379 11.94 38.34 -5.10
C ASP A 379 12.79 37.69 -6.20
N ASP A 380 14.10 37.54 -5.97
CA ASP A 380 15.02 36.90 -6.91
C ASP A 380 14.67 35.42 -7.12
N VAL A 381 14.38 34.68 -6.04
CA VAL A 381 13.97 33.28 -6.09
C VAL A 381 12.62 33.14 -6.81
N ARG A 382 11.68 34.06 -6.53
CA ARG A 382 10.37 34.07 -7.19
C ARG A 382 10.50 34.30 -8.69
N LEU A 383 11.26 35.31 -9.12
CA LEU A 383 11.45 35.64 -10.53
C LEU A 383 12.16 34.51 -11.28
N ALA A 384 13.16 33.88 -10.67
CA ALA A 384 13.86 32.73 -11.26
C ALA A 384 12.93 31.52 -11.46
N LEU A 385 12.02 31.27 -10.51
CA LEU A 385 11.01 30.22 -10.62
C LEU A 385 9.96 30.51 -11.67
N ASP A 386 9.48 31.76 -11.75
CA ASP A 386 8.49 32.15 -12.75
C ASP A 386 9.07 31.94 -14.16
N ALA A 387 10.34 32.30 -14.38
CA ALA A 387 11.05 32.04 -15.65
C ALA A 387 11.22 30.54 -15.96
N LEU A 388 11.44 29.70 -14.94
CA LEU A 388 11.49 28.24 -15.06
C LEU A 388 10.12 27.64 -15.44
N ASP A 389 9.07 28.07 -14.75
CA ASP A 389 7.70 27.64 -15.00
C ASP A 389 7.26 28.05 -16.43
N GLU A 390 7.66 29.25 -16.90
CA GLU A 390 7.39 29.76 -18.24
C GLU A 390 8.13 29.01 -19.36
N ALA A 391 9.42 28.70 -19.16
CA ALA A 391 10.18 27.92 -20.13
C ALA A 391 9.57 26.53 -20.36
N GLY A 392 8.95 25.97 -19.31
CA GLY A 392 8.38 24.63 -19.33
C GLY A 392 9.43 23.54 -19.52
N GLY A 393 9.02 22.28 -19.37
CA GLY A 393 9.92 21.13 -19.56
C GLY A 393 9.60 19.97 -18.63
N GLY A 394 10.30 18.86 -18.80
CA GLY A 394 10.39 17.85 -17.76
C GLY A 394 11.36 18.27 -16.65
N ILE A 395 11.72 17.31 -15.81
CA ILE A 395 12.61 17.49 -14.67
C ILE A 395 13.97 18.08 -15.08
N GLU A 396 14.42 17.82 -16.31
CA GLU A 396 15.66 18.32 -16.88
C GLU A 396 15.78 19.85 -16.85
N ALA A 397 14.67 20.59 -16.97
CA ALA A 397 14.68 22.05 -16.88
C ALA A 397 14.97 22.57 -15.45
N TYR A 398 14.67 21.75 -14.45
CA TYR A 398 14.80 22.09 -13.02
C TYR A 398 16.09 21.53 -12.40
N LEU A 399 16.74 20.58 -13.07
CA LEU A 399 18.04 20.05 -12.67
C LEU A 399 19.13 21.12 -12.74
N SER A 400 20.16 20.98 -11.91
CA SER A 400 21.29 21.89 -11.91
C SER A 400 22.00 21.90 -13.28
N PRO A 401 22.29 23.07 -13.87
CA PRO A 401 23.03 23.18 -15.12
C PRO A 401 24.37 22.45 -15.10
N ALA A 402 25.01 22.34 -13.94
CA ALA A 402 26.27 21.63 -13.75
C ALA A 402 26.20 20.15 -14.15
N LEU A 403 25.01 19.52 -14.11
CA LEU A 403 24.82 18.14 -14.56
C LEU A 403 24.93 17.99 -16.09
N PHE A 404 24.82 19.08 -16.84
CA PHE A 404 24.82 19.12 -18.30
C PHE A 404 26.09 19.73 -18.90
N GLU A 405 26.96 20.34 -18.08
CA GLU A 405 28.22 20.95 -18.53
C GLU A 405 29.17 19.91 -19.16
N ASP A 406 29.27 18.73 -18.53
CA ASP A 406 29.98 17.59 -19.09
C ASP A 406 28.98 16.49 -19.49
N PRO A 407 28.81 16.21 -20.80
CA PRO A 407 27.99 15.10 -21.28
C PRO A 407 28.36 13.73 -20.70
N ALA A 408 29.59 13.54 -20.19
CA ALA A 408 29.99 12.31 -19.52
C ALA A 408 29.26 12.09 -18.19
N THR A 409 28.84 13.16 -17.51
CA THR A 409 28.13 13.08 -16.22
C THR A 409 26.83 12.32 -16.34
N LEU A 410 25.93 12.72 -17.25
CA LEU A 410 24.66 12.01 -17.45
C LEU A 410 24.85 10.61 -18.04
N ARG A 411 25.89 10.40 -18.85
CA ARG A 411 26.25 9.06 -19.33
C ARG A 411 26.65 8.14 -18.17
N ASP A 412 27.46 8.63 -17.23
CA ASP A 412 27.86 7.89 -16.03
C ASP A 412 26.64 7.59 -15.14
N VAL A 413 25.80 8.60 -14.88
CA VAL A 413 24.54 8.41 -14.13
C VAL A 413 23.71 7.30 -14.74
N GLY A 414 23.49 7.34 -16.06
CA GLY A 414 22.73 6.29 -16.74
C GLY A 414 23.41 4.93 -16.70
N ALA A 415 24.74 4.87 -16.86
CA ALA A 415 25.50 3.64 -16.79
C ALA A 415 25.39 2.98 -15.40
N ARG A 416 25.52 3.77 -14.32
CA ARG A 416 25.40 3.31 -12.94
C ARG A 416 23.98 2.86 -12.60
N LEU A 417 22.95 3.60 -13.00
CA LEU A 417 21.56 3.17 -12.85
C LEU A 417 21.29 1.83 -13.55
N ARG A 418 21.78 1.67 -14.78
CA ARG A 418 21.65 0.41 -15.55
C ARG A 418 22.40 -0.75 -14.89
N ALA A 419 23.54 -0.48 -14.24
CA ALA A 419 24.28 -1.45 -13.45
C ALA A 419 23.60 -1.85 -12.13
N GLY A 420 22.58 -1.11 -11.70
CA GLY A 420 21.87 -1.34 -10.45
C GLY A 420 22.48 -0.63 -9.23
N ASP A 421 23.39 0.32 -9.46
CA ASP A 421 23.97 1.14 -8.41
C ASP A 421 22.98 2.19 -7.90
N VAL A 422 23.22 2.64 -6.67
CA VAL A 422 22.64 3.89 -6.16
C VAL A 422 23.42 5.08 -6.72
N VAL A 423 22.69 6.03 -7.31
CA VAL A 423 23.22 7.32 -7.76
C VAL A 423 22.79 8.39 -6.77
N VAL A 424 23.76 9.21 -6.34
CA VAL A 424 23.51 10.33 -5.43
C VAL A 424 24.01 11.61 -6.08
N LEU A 425 23.07 12.44 -6.50
CA LEU A 425 23.33 13.75 -7.09
C LEU A 425 23.26 14.79 -5.98
N LYS A 426 24.41 15.40 -5.65
CA LYS A 426 24.45 16.59 -4.78
C LYS A 426 24.11 17.82 -5.61
N ASP A 427 23.50 18.80 -4.96
CA ASP A 427 23.03 20.03 -5.62
C ASP A 427 22.22 19.71 -6.89
N ALA A 428 21.33 18.72 -6.77
CA ALA A 428 20.70 18.05 -7.90
C ALA A 428 19.82 18.99 -8.74
N PHE A 429 19.13 19.91 -8.06
CA PHE A 429 18.27 20.89 -8.70
C PHE A 429 18.88 22.29 -8.63
N ARG A 430 18.38 23.18 -9.49
CA ARG A 430 18.63 24.62 -9.38
C ARG A 430 18.32 25.09 -7.96
N ASP A 431 19.19 25.92 -7.40
CA ASP A 431 19.13 26.26 -5.98
C ASP A 431 17.83 26.99 -5.63
N GLU A 432 17.38 27.91 -6.49
CA GLU A 432 16.13 28.66 -6.32
C GLU A 432 14.91 27.71 -6.25
N PHE A 433 14.93 26.66 -7.08
CA PHE A 433 13.90 25.62 -7.07
C PHE A 433 13.92 24.80 -5.78
N ALA A 434 15.11 24.33 -5.37
CA ALA A 434 15.26 23.56 -4.14
C ALA A 434 14.88 24.39 -2.90
N GLN A 435 15.26 25.67 -2.88
CA GLN A 435 14.95 26.60 -1.79
C GLN A 435 13.44 26.81 -1.66
N ALA A 436 12.75 27.02 -2.77
CA ALA A 436 11.30 27.23 -2.76
C ALA A 436 10.52 25.99 -2.33
N VAL A 437 10.89 24.80 -2.81
CA VAL A 437 10.25 23.56 -2.36
C VAL A 437 10.51 23.33 -0.87
N HIS A 438 11.74 23.60 -0.40
CA HIS A 438 12.04 23.53 1.03
C HIS A 438 11.20 24.52 1.85
N ALA A 439 11.07 25.78 1.41
CA ALA A 439 10.27 26.78 2.12
C ALA A 439 8.80 26.35 2.25
N GLU A 440 8.22 25.81 1.18
CA GLU A 440 6.86 25.27 1.18
C GLU A 440 6.71 24.07 2.13
N LEU A 441 7.66 23.13 2.14
CA LEU A 441 7.61 21.95 3.02
C LEU A 441 7.95 22.27 4.48
N ALA A 442 8.80 23.27 4.72
CA ALA A 442 9.18 23.70 6.05
C ALA A 442 8.08 24.50 6.74
N ALA A 443 7.12 25.05 6.00
CA ALA A 443 6.00 25.79 6.55
C ALA A 443 5.10 24.91 7.42
N ASP A 444 4.50 25.53 8.44
CA ASP A 444 3.55 24.85 9.34
C ASP A 444 2.15 24.67 8.72
N THR A 445 1.98 25.12 7.47
CA THR A 445 0.75 24.96 6.69
C THR A 445 0.59 23.58 6.08
N VAL A 446 1.64 22.75 6.06
CA VAL A 446 1.59 21.40 5.52
C VAL A 446 0.94 20.44 6.52
N ASP A 447 -0.14 19.76 6.09
CA ASP A 447 -0.85 18.76 6.90
C ASP A 447 -0.10 17.42 6.90
N TRP A 448 0.83 17.28 7.84
CA TRP A 448 1.64 16.07 8.04
C TRP A 448 0.86 14.99 8.80
N ALA A 449 0.57 13.87 8.14
CA ALA A 449 -0.11 12.73 8.75
C ALA A 449 0.86 11.57 9.04
N LEU A 450 0.72 10.93 10.19
CA LEU A 450 1.49 9.72 10.51
C LEU A 450 1.23 8.63 9.45
N ASN A 451 2.30 8.20 8.82
CA ASN A 451 2.37 7.03 7.95
C ASN A 451 3.22 5.95 8.63
N GLU A 452 2.52 4.95 9.15
CA GLU A 452 3.12 3.80 9.82
C GLU A 452 2.46 2.52 9.31
N ALA A 453 3.28 1.59 8.85
CA ALA A 453 2.83 0.29 8.37
C ALA A 453 3.82 -0.81 8.72
N TYR A 454 3.29 -2.00 8.95
CA TYR A 454 4.03 -3.20 9.29
C TYR A 454 3.74 -4.27 8.24
N PHE A 455 4.80 -4.87 7.69
CA PHE A 455 4.71 -5.87 6.65
C PHE A 455 5.20 -7.22 7.14
N ALA A 456 4.72 -8.26 6.46
CA ALA A 456 4.93 -9.65 6.85
C ALA A 456 6.39 -10.11 6.70
N ASP A 457 7.11 -9.49 5.76
CA ASP A 457 8.55 -9.68 5.47
C ASP A 457 9.47 -8.99 6.51
N GLY A 458 8.91 -8.31 7.50
CA GLY A 458 9.66 -7.60 8.53
C GLY A 458 9.96 -6.14 8.19
N TYR A 459 9.57 -5.68 7.01
CA TYR A 459 9.59 -4.25 6.71
C TYR A 459 8.61 -3.52 7.63
N HIS A 460 9.10 -2.48 8.28
CA HIS A 460 8.31 -1.54 9.06
C HIS A 460 8.86 -0.15 8.81
N HIS A 461 7.97 0.81 8.71
CA HIS A 461 8.34 2.21 8.62
C HIS A 461 7.42 3.03 9.50
N ARG A 462 7.95 4.17 9.93
CA ARG A 462 7.23 5.19 10.68
C ARG A 462 7.81 6.54 10.29
N HIS A 463 6.97 7.38 9.71
CA HIS A 463 7.31 8.74 9.26
C HIS A 463 6.01 9.52 9.02
N HIS A 464 6.08 10.81 8.74
CA HIS A 464 4.89 11.62 8.49
C HIS A 464 4.84 12.09 7.05
N ASN A 465 3.74 11.82 6.34
CA ASN A 465 3.61 12.16 4.93
C ASN A 465 2.45 13.13 4.71
N ALA A 466 2.56 13.94 3.66
CA ALA A 466 1.47 14.77 3.16
C ALA A 466 0.94 14.14 1.86
N TYR A 467 -0.28 13.57 1.88
CA TYR A 467 -0.84 12.87 0.72
C TYR A 467 -1.87 13.68 -0.07
N ASP A 468 -2.55 14.62 0.59
CA ASP A 468 -3.61 15.40 -0.06
C ASP A 468 -3.00 16.56 -0.85
N ALA A 469 -2.70 16.33 -2.13
CA ALA A 469 -2.16 17.34 -3.03
C ALA A 469 -3.07 18.58 -3.19
N ARG A 470 -4.36 18.46 -2.88
CA ARG A 470 -5.31 19.60 -2.91
C ARG A 470 -5.08 20.54 -1.72
N ALA A 471 -4.60 20.00 -0.60
CA ALA A 471 -4.25 20.78 0.57
C ALA A 471 -2.91 21.52 0.40
N TRP A 472 -2.04 21.07 -0.51
CA TRP A 472 -0.79 21.76 -0.83
C TRP A 472 -1.04 23.14 -1.44
N SER A 473 -0.08 24.04 -1.27
CA SER A 473 -0.08 25.31 -1.99
C SER A 473 -0.01 25.08 -3.50
N ALA A 474 -0.44 26.08 -4.28
CA ALA A 474 -0.38 25.99 -5.73
C ALA A 474 1.07 25.80 -6.23
N ARG A 475 2.05 26.47 -5.60
CA ARG A 475 3.47 26.34 -5.93
C ARG A 475 3.99 24.94 -5.63
N LEU A 476 3.75 24.42 -4.42
CA LEU A 476 4.23 23.08 -4.05
C LEU A 476 3.66 21.99 -4.96
N ARG A 477 2.37 22.12 -5.32
CA ARG A 477 1.72 21.18 -6.26
C ARG A 477 2.31 21.22 -7.65
N ARG A 478 2.63 22.41 -8.19
CA ARG A 478 3.32 22.53 -9.48
C ARG A 478 4.73 21.96 -9.41
N ALA A 479 5.52 22.38 -8.43
CA ALA A 479 6.91 21.99 -8.27
C ALA A 479 7.09 20.47 -8.14
N LEU A 480 6.27 19.80 -7.31
CA LEU A 480 6.32 18.34 -7.18
C LEU A 480 5.66 17.60 -8.34
N GLY A 481 4.75 18.27 -9.06
CA GLY A 481 4.12 17.76 -10.27
C GLY A 481 5.11 17.51 -11.42
N VAL A 482 6.26 18.20 -11.43
CA VAL A 482 7.35 17.99 -12.41
C VAL A 482 7.81 16.54 -12.45
N PHE A 483 7.83 15.84 -11.30
CA PHE A 483 8.22 14.42 -11.25
C PHE A 483 7.26 13.50 -12.01
N ALA A 484 6.01 13.92 -12.22
CA ALA A 484 4.98 13.16 -12.92
C ALA A 484 4.79 13.58 -14.39
N ASP A 485 5.48 14.63 -14.85
CA ASP A 485 5.40 15.08 -16.24
C ASP A 485 5.83 13.96 -17.21
N GLU A 486 5.17 13.89 -18.37
CA GLU A 486 5.47 12.89 -19.40
C GLU A 486 6.91 12.98 -19.92
N ARG A 487 7.45 14.19 -20.04
CA ARG A 487 8.84 14.42 -20.45
C ARG A 487 9.81 13.92 -19.39
N THR A 488 9.52 14.15 -18.11
CA THR A 488 10.28 13.56 -16.99
C THR A 488 10.30 12.05 -17.06
N ARG A 489 9.15 11.41 -17.27
CA ARG A 489 9.05 9.94 -17.39
C ARG A 489 9.86 9.40 -18.56
N ALA A 490 9.82 10.08 -19.71
CA ALA A 490 10.61 9.73 -20.88
C ALA A 490 12.12 9.86 -20.60
N PHE A 491 12.55 11.00 -20.05
CA PHE A 491 13.93 11.29 -19.70
C PHE A 491 14.49 10.25 -18.71
N ILE A 492 13.76 9.98 -17.61
CA ILE A 492 14.19 8.99 -16.62
C ILE A 492 14.19 7.57 -17.19
N GLY A 493 13.21 7.23 -18.05
CA GLY A 493 13.17 5.94 -18.73
C GLY A 493 14.38 5.70 -19.64
N GLU A 494 14.81 6.73 -20.38
CA GLU A 494 16.02 6.70 -21.20
C GLU A 494 17.28 6.59 -20.32
N LEU A 495 17.39 7.45 -19.30
CA LEU A 495 18.53 7.49 -18.40
C LEU A 495 18.72 6.14 -17.68
N ALA A 496 17.65 5.55 -17.15
CA ALA A 496 17.69 4.28 -16.45
C ALA A 496 17.73 3.06 -17.37
N GLY A 497 17.41 3.20 -18.66
CA GLY A 497 17.23 2.09 -19.59
C GLY A 497 16.07 1.17 -19.18
N ARG A 498 14.97 1.74 -18.67
CA ARG A 498 13.81 0.98 -18.15
C ARG A 498 12.50 1.60 -18.58
N ASP A 499 11.43 0.81 -18.61
CA ASP A 499 10.08 1.34 -18.76
C ASP A 499 9.65 2.17 -17.54
N CYS A 500 9.54 3.49 -17.73
CA CYS A 500 9.02 4.46 -16.77
C CYS A 500 7.75 5.17 -17.28
N ALA A 501 7.10 4.65 -18.32
CA ALA A 501 5.97 5.32 -18.98
C ALA A 501 4.66 5.23 -18.18
N GLY A 502 4.62 4.48 -17.07
CA GLY A 502 3.49 4.39 -16.15
C GLY A 502 3.40 5.57 -15.20
N ASP A 503 2.49 5.50 -14.23
CA ASP A 503 2.26 6.61 -13.29
C ASP A 503 3.46 6.86 -12.38
N ALA A 504 3.87 8.12 -12.26
CA ALA A 504 4.78 8.54 -11.19
C ALA A 504 3.99 8.73 -9.90
N THR A 505 4.49 8.16 -8.80
CA THR A 505 3.92 8.36 -7.46
C THR A 505 4.95 9.03 -6.58
N GLY A 506 4.51 9.86 -5.65
CA GLY A 506 5.41 10.52 -4.70
C GLY A 506 4.65 11.21 -3.57
N ALA A 507 5.31 11.37 -2.43
CA ALA A 507 4.78 12.11 -1.30
C ALA A 507 5.90 12.88 -0.59
N PRO A 508 5.64 14.13 -0.15
CA PRO A 508 6.46 14.78 0.85
C PRO A 508 6.45 13.98 2.14
N SER A 509 7.62 13.87 2.76
CA SER A 509 7.83 13.14 4.01
C SER A 509 8.63 13.98 4.99
N TRP A 510 8.22 13.96 6.26
CA TRP A 510 8.91 14.52 7.41
C TRP A 510 9.18 13.42 8.44
N TYR A 511 10.45 13.17 8.73
CA TYR A 511 10.85 12.23 9.77
C TYR A 511 11.11 13.01 11.07
N LYS A 512 10.39 12.64 12.13
CA LYS A 512 10.53 13.17 13.49
C LYS A 512 11.40 12.24 14.35
N ALA A 513 11.72 12.65 15.57
CA ALA A 513 12.36 11.79 16.57
C ALA A 513 11.74 10.38 16.64
N GLY A 514 12.55 9.35 16.47
CA GLY A 514 12.15 7.93 16.46
C GLY A 514 11.60 7.41 15.12
N ASP A 515 11.31 8.29 14.15
CA ASP A 515 10.90 7.89 12.80
C ASP A 515 12.06 7.22 12.06
N HIS A 516 11.72 6.24 11.22
CA HIS A 516 12.67 5.36 10.53
C HIS A 516 11.97 4.58 9.40
N SER A 517 12.77 3.90 8.60
CA SER A 517 12.32 2.88 7.65
C SER A 517 13.27 1.70 7.78
N LEU A 518 12.77 0.49 8.07
CA LEU A 518 13.60 -0.72 8.19
C LEU A 518 14.02 -1.25 6.80
N PRO A 519 15.00 -2.18 6.73
CA PRO A 519 15.44 -2.77 5.46
C PRO A 519 14.31 -3.28 4.56
N HIS A 520 14.33 -2.83 3.31
CA HIS A 520 13.39 -3.21 2.24
C HIS A 520 14.02 -2.95 0.87
N THR A 521 13.37 -3.40 -0.21
CA THR A 521 13.89 -3.31 -1.59
C THR A 521 13.02 -2.52 -2.54
N ASP A 522 11.87 -2.02 -2.08
CA ASP A 522 10.82 -1.43 -2.91
C ASP A 522 10.29 -2.30 -4.06
N TRP A 523 10.73 -3.57 -4.16
CA TRP A 523 10.42 -4.48 -5.24
C TRP A 523 8.99 -5.02 -5.15
N VAL A 524 8.04 -4.16 -5.53
CA VAL A 524 6.60 -4.44 -5.49
C VAL A 524 5.92 -3.75 -6.68
N GLY A 525 5.01 -4.47 -7.34
CA GLY A 525 4.15 -3.91 -8.39
C GLY A 525 4.93 -3.43 -9.61
N GLN A 526 4.63 -2.22 -10.07
CA GLN A 526 5.20 -1.63 -11.29
C GLN A 526 6.36 -0.67 -11.01
N ARG A 527 6.88 -0.61 -9.77
CA ARG A 527 7.95 0.31 -9.40
C ARG A 527 9.23 -0.02 -10.19
N THR A 528 9.74 0.98 -10.90
CA THR A 528 10.89 0.82 -11.80
C THR A 528 12.11 1.58 -11.29
N VAL A 529 11.97 2.87 -11.04
CA VAL A 529 13.04 3.73 -10.53
C VAL A 529 12.50 4.44 -9.30
N ALA A 530 13.20 4.28 -8.17
CA ALA A 530 12.90 5.00 -6.95
C ALA A 530 13.68 6.32 -6.92
N TYR A 531 13.07 7.33 -6.32
CA TYR A 531 13.73 8.61 -6.05
C TYR A 531 13.50 9.08 -4.63
N VAL A 532 14.54 9.67 -4.04
CA VAL A 532 14.48 10.34 -2.74
C VAL A 532 15.19 11.68 -2.87
N TRP A 533 14.43 12.77 -2.91
CA TRP A 533 14.98 14.12 -2.89
C TRP A 533 15.05 14.63 -1.45
N HIS A 534 16.27 14.76 -0.94
CA HIS A 534 16.56 15.29 0.38
C HIS A 534 16.55 16.82 0.37
N LEU A 535 15.74 17.38 1.26
CA LEU A 535 15.45 18.82 1.39
C LEU A 535 15.73 19.33 2.81
N SER A 536 16.68 18.73 3.51
CA SER A 536 16.96 19.01 4.93
C SER A 536 18.14 19.96 5.08
N LYS A 537 17.89 21.24 5.39
CA LYS A 537 18.95 22.24 5.63
C LYS A 537 19.62 22.04 6.99
N GLY A 538 20.94 22.14 7.03
CA GLY A 538 21.73 22.09 8.26
C GLY A 538 21.69 20.75 9.01
N TRP A 539 21.28 19.66 8.34
CA TRP A 539 21.14 18.36 8.98
C TRP A 539 22.51 17.74 9.28
N ARG A 540 22.69 17.25 10.51
CA ARG A 540 23.95 16.66 10.95
C ARG A 540 23.91 15.13 10.90
N PRO A 541 25.00 14.45 10.47
CA PRO A 541 25.04 13.00 10.42
C PRO A 541 24.70 12.30 11.74
N GLU A 542 25.11 12.85 12.89
CA GLU A 542 24.84 12.30 14.22
C GLU A 542 23.36 12.32 14.62
N TRP A 543 22.51 13.04 13.89
CA TRP A 543 21.06 13.04 14.14
C TRP A 543 20.33 11.86 13.50
N GLY A 544 21.04 10.99 12.76
CA GLY A 544 20.43 9.85 12.06
C GLY A 544 19.58 10.30 10.87
N GLY A 545 18.54 9.55 10.52
CA GLY A 545 17.70 9.85 9.34
C GLY A 545 18.41 9.67 7.99
N ALA A 546 19.62 9.12 7.99
CA ALA A 546 20.43 8.80 6.82
C ALA A 546 19.81 7.63 6.04
N LEU A 547 19.89 7.71 4.71
CA LEU A 547 19.60 6.59 3.82
C LEU A 547 20.82 5.66 3.81
N TYR A 548 20.57 4.38 4.07
CA TYR A 548 21.58 3.34 4.06
C TYR A 548 21.31 2.43 2.87
N TRP A 549 22.31 2.25 2.02
CA TRP A 549 22.26 1.36 0.86
C TRP A 549 23.09 0.11 1.15
N ALA A 550 22.44 -1.04 1.14
CA ALA A 550 23.08 -2.34 1.32
C ALA A 550 23.35 -2.94 -0.06
N GLY A 551 24.62 -2.85 -0.50
CA GLY A 551 25.07 -3.48 -1.74
C GLY A 551 25.04 -5.01 -1.69
N ALA A 552 25.12 -5.65 -2.87
CA ALA A 552 25.11 -7.12 -3.02
C ALA A 552 26.33 -7.82 -2.37
N ASP A 553 27.41 -7.09 -2.16
CA ASP A 553 28.65 -7.50 -1.49
C ASP A 553 28.72 -7.07 -0.01
N HIS A 554 27.60 -6.58 0.53
CA HIS A 554 27.56 -5.91 1.83
C HIS A 554 28.45 -4.66 1.91
N ALA A 555 28.89 -4.08 0.78
CA ALA A 555 29.45 -2.74 0.80
C ALA A 555 28.34 -1.77 1.22
N VAL A 556 28.61 -1.09 2.32
CA VAL A 556 27.69 -0.17 2.97
C VAL A 556 27.96 1.23 2.46
N ALA A 557 26.99 1.84 1.80
CA ALA A 557 26.99 3.29 1.59
C ALA A 557 25.96 3.93 2.52
N THR A 558 26.40 4.89 3.34
CA THR A 558 25.51 5.72 4.15
C THR A 558 25.47 7.12 3.54
N HIS A 559 24.26 7.60 3.26
CA HIS A 559 24.00 8.93 2.73
C HIS A 559 23.23 9.72 3.79
N PRO A 560 23.92 10.61 4.54
CA PRO A 560 23.27 11.50 5.49
C PRO A 560 22.15 12.29 4.83
N ALA A 561 21.10 12.61 5.58
CA ALA A 561 20.14 13.58 5.08
C ALA A 561 20.84 14.94 4.90
N SER A 562 20.54 15.58 3.78
CA SER A 562 21.18 16.83 3.35
C SER A 562 20.16 17.71 2.62
N PHE A 563 20.59 18.89 2.21
CA PHE A 563 19.80 19.75 1.35
C PHE A 563 20.12 19.47 -0.12
N ASN A 564 19.11 19.62 -0.98
CA ASN A 564 19.19 19.52 -2.43
C ASN A 564 19.95 18.28 -2.97
N THR A 565 19.74 17.12 -2.35
CA THR A 565 20.41 15.87 -2.77
C THR A 565 19.40 14.87 -3.29
N LEU A 566 19.54 14.44 -4.55
CA LEU A 566 18.64 13.46 -5.17
C LEU A 566 19.31 12.09 -5.20
N VAL A 567 18.69 11.12 -4.54
CA VAL A 567 19.09 9.71 -4.58
C VAL A 567 18.20 8.99 -5.58
N LEU A 568 18.80 8.25 -6.51
CA LEU A 568 18.13 7.48 -7.56
C LEU A 568 18.66 6.04 -7.56
N PHE A 569 17.76 5.08 -7.76
CA PHE A 569 18.15 3.69 -8.01
C PHE A 569 17.06 2.92 -8.77
N CYS A 570 17.49 1.94 -9.57
CA CYS A 570 16.57 0.98 -10.18
C CYS A 570 16.06 0.01 -9.12
N VAL A 571 14.75 -0.20 -9.08
CA VAL A 571 14.09 -1.12 -8.14
C VAL A 571 14.31 -2.56 -8.58
N THR A 572 14.97 -3.32 -7.72
CA THR A 572 15.30 -4.74 -7.93
C THR A 572 15.19 -5.52 -6.63
N THR A 573 15.25 -6.86 -6.71
CA THR A 573 15.35 -7.73 -5.53
C THR A 573 16.54 -7.43 -4.62
N THR A 574 17.57 -6.77 -5.14
CA THR A 574 18.82 -6.47 -4.42
C THR A 574 18.98 -4.99 -4.08
N SER A 575 18.00 -4.15 -4.39
CA SER A 575 18.01 -2.72 -4.04
C SER A 575 17.71 -2.47 -2.56
N ALA A 576 18.37 -3.24 -1.68
CA ALA A 576 18.14 -3.24 -0.25
C ALA A 576 18.60 -1.94 0.38
N HIS A 577 17.71 -1.25 1.08
CA HIS A 577 18.00 0.02 1.72
C HIS A 577 17.10 0.27 2.92
N PHE A 578 17.47 1.25 3.75
CA PHE A 578 16.70 1.65 4.92
C PHE A 578 17.00 3.09 5.32
N VAL A 579 16.19 3.66 6.22
CA VAL A 579 16.42 4.98 6.81
C VAL A 579 16.68 4.81 8.31
N THR A 580 17.87 5.20 8.74
CA THR A 580 18.27 5.15 10.16
C THR A 580 17.33 5.97 11.04
N THR A 581 17.16 5.55 12.29
CA THR A 581 16.31 6.25 13.25
C THR A 581 16.76 7.68 13.46
N VAL A 582 15.82 8.61 13.43
CA VAL A 582 16.09 10.02 13.75
C VAL A 582 16.24 10.18 15.27
N SER A 583 17.36 10.77 15.68
CA SER A 583 17.71 11.05 17.08
C SER A 583 16.71 12.00 17.74
N PRO A 584 16.34 11.82 19.02
CA PRO A 584 15.52 12.79 19.75
C PRO A 584 16.21 14.15 19.98
N HIS A 585 17.51 14.25 19.71
CA HIS A 585 18.31 15.47 19.85
C HIS A 585 18.55 16.19 18.52
N HIS A 586 17.77 15.86 17.48
CA HIS A 586 17.89 16.54 16.19
C HIS A 586 17.41 18.00 16.28
N GLU A 587 17.95 18.86 15.43
CA GLU A 587 17.41 20.21 15.21
C GLU A 587 16.90 20.34 13.76
N GLY A 588 15.91 21.20 13.53
CA GLY A 588 15.28 21.35 12.21
C GLY A 588 14.37 20.18 11.79
N LYS A 589 13.93 20.20 10.52
CA LYS A 589 13.04 19.20 9.92
C LYS A 589 13.81 18.32 8.93
N ARG A 590 13.78 16.99 9.10
CA ARG A 590 14.27 16.04 8.08
C ARG A 590 13.21 15.83 7.00
N LEU A 591 13.27 16.66 5.97
CA LEU A 591 12.32 16.72 4.86
C LEU A 591 12.85 15.95 3.65
N THR A 592 11.98 15.16 3.01
CA THR A 592 12.21 14.58 1.69
C THR A 592 10.96 14.66 0.81
N PHE A 593 11.15 14.58 -0.49
CA PHE A 593 10.13 14.13 -1.43
C PHE A 593 10.57 12.78 -2.02
N ASN A 594 9.79 11.73 -1.80
CA ASN A 594 10.17 10.38 -2.21
C ASN A 594 9.03 9.66 -2.93
N GLY A 595 9.40 8.78 -3.87
CA GLY A 595 8.44 8.13 -4.74
C GLY A 595 9.07 7.18 -5.75
N TRP A 596 8.25 6.78 -6.73
CA TRP A 596 8.64 5.85 -7.79
C TRP A 596 8.08 6.28 -9.13
N TRP A 597 8.90 6.17 -10.18
CA TRP A 597 8.42 6.03 -11.54
C TRP A 597 8.11 4.56 -11.80
N GLN A 598 7.03 4.31 -12.54
CA GLN A 598 6.50 2.98 -12.75
C GLN A 598 6.50 2.58 -14.23
N SER A 599 6.56 1.28 -14.49
CA SER A 599 6.34 0.74 -15.83
C SER A 599 4.90 0.99 -16.28
N ALA A 600 4.66 1.23 -17.57
CA ALA A 600 3.30 1.33 -18.11
C ALA A 600 2.58 -0.03 -18.12
N TRP A 601 3.38 -1.10 -18.13
CA TRP A 601 2.92 -2.47 -18.29
C TRP A 601 3.27 -3.34 -17.07
N LEU A 602 2.34 -4.21 -16.66
CA LEU A 602 2.59 -5.29 -15.71
C LEU A 602 2.06 -6.60 -16.33
N PRO A 603 2.94 -7.57 -16.65
CA PRO A 603 2.52 -8.83 -17.25
C PRO A 603 1.44 -9.53 -16.42
N SER A 604 0.44 -10.07 -17.10
CA SER A 604 -0.64 -10.82 -16.45
C SER A 604 -1.03 -12.08 -17.23
N GLU A 605 -1.88 -12.89 -16.62
CA GLU A 605 -2.37 -14.17 -17.13
C GLU A 605 -3.15 -14.04 -18.45
N ALA A 606 -3.86 -12.93 -18.64
CA ALA A 606 -4.70 -12.68 -19.81
C ALA A 606 -3.95 -11.91 -20.91
N ASP A 607 -2.63 -11.75 -20.77
CA ASP A 607 -1.86 -10.86 -21.60
C ASP A 607 -1.51 -11.50 -22.94
N ALA A 608 -2.21 -11.07 -23.98
CA ALA A 608 -1.93 -11.45 -25.36
C ALA A 608 -0.61 -10.83 -25.87
N GLU A 609 -0.11 -9.77 -25.23
CA GLU A 609 1.15 -9.12 -25.61
C GLU A 609 2.38 -9.78 -25.01
N LEU A 610 2.24 -10.76 -24.10
CA LEU A 610 3.37 -11.37 -23.44
C LEU A 610 4.40 -11.96 -24.43
N ASP A 611 3.91 -12.69 -25.44
CA ASP A 611 4.77 -13.22 -26.51
C ASP A 611 5.38 -12.10 -27.36
N ALA A 612 4.62 -11.03 -27.64
CA ALA A 612 5.08 -9.91 -28.45
C ALA A 612 6.17 -9.08 -27.74
N VAL A 613 6.01 -8.81 -26.45
CA VAL A 613 6.99 -8.06 -25.64
C VAL A 613 8.31 -8.83 -25.52
N LEU A 614 8.23 -10.14 -25.29
CA LEU A 614 9.42 -10.98 -25.13
C LEU A 614 10.11 -11.32 -26.46
N ALA A 615 9.39 -11.23 -27.58
CA ALA A 615 9.95 -11.43 -28.91
C ALA A 615 10.54 -10.14 -29.52
N ASP A 616 10.01 -8.97 -29.14
CA ASP A 616 10.52 -7.67 -29.57
C ASP A 616 11.75 -7.28 -28.75
N GLU A 617 12.90 -7.13 -29.41
CA GLU A 617 14.16 -6.85 -28.74
C GLU A 617 14.16 -5.48 -28.05
N ALA A 618 13.61 -4.45 -28.69
CA ALA A 618 13.58 -3.08 -28.18
C ALA A 618 12.63 -2.92 -26.99
N ARG A 619 11.50 -3.63 -26.99
CA ARG A 619 10.60 -3.71 -25.84
C ARG A 619 11.21 -4.57 -24.73
N GLY A 620 11.81 -5.70 -25.11
CA GLY A 620 12.51 -6.62 -24.21
C GLY A 620 13.60 -5.93 -23.40
N ASP A 621 14.37 -5.04 -24.02
CA ASP A 621 15.47 -4.29 -23.36
C ASP A 621 15.03 -3.36 -22.24
N LYS A 622 13.77 -2.93 -22.24
CA LYS A 622 13.23 -2.01 -21.23
C LYS A 622 12.51 -2.74 -20.10
N VAL A 623 12.39 -4.07 -20.18
CA VAL A 623 11.68 -4.87 -19.17
C VAL A 623 12.41 -4.78 -17.83
N THR A 624 11.63 -4.59 -16.78
CA THR A 624 12.10 -4.46 -15.40
C THR A 624 12.25 -5.81 -14.71
N HIS A 625 12.98 -5.84 -13.60
CA HIS A 625 13.10 -7.06 -12.79
C HIS A 625 11.74 -7.48 -12.22
N ALA A 626 10.88 -6.53 -11.85
CA ALA A 626 9.51 -6.79 -11.39
C ALA A 626 8.64 -7.41 -12.49
N GLN A 627 8.73 -6.94 -13.73
CA GLN A 627 8.03 -7.54 -14.86
C GLN A 627 8.54 -8.96 -15.15
N LEU A 628 9.86 -9.19 -15.19
CA LEU A 628 10.41 -10.54 -15.41
C LEU A 628 10.01 -11.52 -14.32
N GLN A 629 9.92 -11.08 -13.06
CA GLN A 629 9.37 -11.90 -11.98
C GLN A 629 7.87 -12.13 -12.13
N ALA A 630 7.09 -11.12 -12.51
CA ALA A 630 5.66 -11.29 -12.77
C ALA A 630 5.42 -12.34 -13.87
N ILE A 631 6.27 -12.36 -14.91
CA ILE A 631 6.26 -13.40 -15.94
C ILE A 631 6.58 -14.76 -15.33
N ALA A 632 7.65 -14.87 -14.52
CA ALA A 632 7.99 -16.12 -13.84
C ALA A 632 6.82 -16.63 -12.95
N ASP A 633 6.12 -15.73 -12.27
CA ASP A 633 4.97 -16.07 -11.42
C ASP A 633 3.77 -16.54 -12.25
N VAL A 634 3.49 -15.90 -13.40
CA VAL A 634 2.49 -16.36 -14.38
C VAL A 634 2.85 -17.75 -14.91
N LEU A 635 4.11 -17.97 -15.28
CA LEU A 635 4.60 -19.25 -15.79
C LEU A 635 4.69 -20.34 -14.71
N ALA A 636 4.73 -20.00 -13.42
CA ALA A 636 4.75 -20.95 -12.31
C ALA A 636 3.36 -21.30 -11.79
N ASP A 637 2.32 -20.53 -12.14
CA ASP A 637 0.98 -20.75 -11.62
C ASP A 637 0.32 -21.99 -12.29
N PRO A 638 -0.02 -23.04 -11.51
CA PRO A 638 -0.63 -24.27 -12.03
C PRO A 638 -2.07 -24.07 -12.52
N TRP A 639 -2.69 -22.93 -12.23
CA TRP A 639 -4.04 -22.61 -12.70
C TRP A 639 -4.04 -21.92 -14.07
N GLN A 640 -2.85 -21.66 -14.63
CA GLN A 640 -2.71 -21.06 -15.95
C GLN A 640 -2.82 -22.11 -17.05
N ASN A 641 -3.79 -21.91 -17.94
CA ASN A 641 -3.97 -22.68 -19.18
C ASN A 641 -2.96 -22.23 -20.25
N ILE A 642 -1.68 -22.24 -19.92
CA ILE A 642 -0.56 -22.03 -20.86
C ILE A 642 -0.05 -23.41 -21.24
N ASP A 643 -0.12 -23.73 -22.54
CA ASP A 643 0.38 -24.99 -23.07
C ASP A 643 1.89 -25.15 -22.84
N ALA A 644 2.37 -26.40 -22.80
CA ALA A 644 3.74 -26.70 -22.41
C ALA A 644 4.78 -26.05 -23.34
N ALA A 645 4.52 -26.02 -24.65
CA ALA A 645 5.44 -25.47 -25.64
C ALA A 645 5.55 -23.93 -25.52
N ARG A 646 4.42 -23.24 -25.32
CA ARG A 646 4.41 -21.80 -25.02
C ARG A 646 5.11 -21.50 -23.70
N ARG A 647 4.89 -22.31 -22.66
CA ARG A 647 5.54 -22.12 -21.35
C ARG A 647 7.05 -22.22 -21.44
N GLU A 648 7.56 -23.24 -22.13
CA GLU A 648 9.00 -23.44 -22.32
C GLU A 648 9.63 -22.30 -23.14
N ARG A 649 8.97 -21.86 -24.22
CA ARG A 649 9.42 -20.72 -25.03
C ARG A 649 9.51 -19.42 -24.22
N LEU A 650 8.43 -19.06 -23.51
CA LEU A 650 8.36 -17.84 -22.72
C LEU A 650 9.38 -17.85 -21.57
N ASP A 651 9.58 -18.99 -20.92
CA ASP A 651 10.59 -19.12 -19.87
C ASP A 651 12.01 -18.99 -20.44
N GLY A 652 12.27 -19.58 -21.61
CA GLY A 652 13.53 -19.43 -22.33
C GLY A 652 13.84 -17.97 -22.71
N GLN A 653 12.85 -17.25 -23.24
CA GLN A 653 12.98 -15.82 -23.57
C GLN A 653 13.20 -14.96 -22.31
N ARG A 654 12.41 -15.20 -21.25
CA ARG A 654 12.57 -14.54 -19.95
C ARG A 654 13.98 -14.75 -19.38
N GLU A 655 14.48 -15.98 -19.39
CA GLU A 655 15.82 -16.33 -18.91
C GLU A 655 16.92 -15.68 -19.76
N ALA A 656 16.74 -15.59 -21.08
CA ALA A 656 17.65 -14.87 -21.96
C ALA A 656 17.69 -13.37 -21.65
N LEU A 657 16.54 -12.72 -21.49
CA LEU A 657 16.45 -11.32 -21.08
C LEU A 657 17.06 -11.10 -19.69
N MET A 658 16.77 -11.96 -18.73
CA MET A 658 17.38 -11.89 -17.39
C MET A 658 18.91 -11.93 -17.46
N ARG A 659 19.49 -12.82 -18.28
CA ARG A 659 20.94 -12.89 -18.45
C ARG A 659 21.53 -11.66 -19.17
N ARG A 660 20.82 -11.13 -20.16
CA ARG A 660 21.27 -10.00 -20.98
C ARG A 660 21.19 -8.67 -20.23
N LEU A 661 20.08 -8.42 -19.53
CA LEU A 661 19.80 -7.14 -18.85
C LEU A 661 20.35 -7.06 -17.43
N PHE A 662 20.67 -8.21 -16.83
CA PHE A 662 21.19 -8.29 -15.46
C PHE A 662 22.39 -9.26 -15.36
N PRO A 663 23.46 -9.06 -16.15
CA PRO A 663 24.61 -9.96 -16.16
C PRO A 663 25.31 -9.96 -14.78
N ARG A 664 25.56 -11.18 -14.28
CA ARG A 664 26.19 -11.58 -12.99
C ARG A 664 26.80 -10.46 -12.11
N GLY A 665 25.90 -9.87 -11.32
CA GLY A 665 26.10 -9.13 -10.05
C GLY A 665 24.79 -9.09 -9.23
N ALA A 666 23.65 -9.34 -9.88
CA ALA A 666 22.30 -9.37 -9.32
C ALA A 666 21.86 -10.74 -8.74
N ARG A 667 22.78 -11.65 -8.42
CA ARG A 667 22.49 -13.07 -8.07
C ARG A 667 21.98 -13.33 -6.65
N ALA A 668 21.70 -12.32 -5.83
CA ALA A 668 21.23 -12.54 -4.46
C ALA A 668 19.70 -12.66 -4.29
N GLY A 669 18.89 -12.46 -5.34
CA GLY A 669 17.45 -12.24 -5.16
C GLY A 669 16.48 -13.37 -5.51
N VAL A 670 16.91 -14.41 -6.23
CA VAL A 670 15.97 -15.43 -6.77
C VAL A 670 16.06 -16.77 -6.03
N GLU A 671 17.11 -17.00 -5.22
CA GLU A 671 17.33 -18.25 -4.46
C GLU A 671 17.23 -18.11 -2.92
N ALA A 672 16.60 -17.05 -2.40
CA ALA A 672 16.34 -16.90 -0.96
C ALA A 672 15.00 -17.54 -0.52
#